data_AF-A0AAV7GXM1-F1
#
_entry.id   AF-A0AAV7GXM1-F1
#
_cell.length_a   1.000
_cell.length_b   1.000
_cell.length_c   1.000
_cell.angle_alpha   90.00
_cell.angle_beta   90.00
_cell.angle_gamma   90.00
#
_symmetry.space_group_name_H-M   'P 1'
#
loop_
_entity.id
_entity.type
_entity.pdbx_description
1 polymer ?
#
loop_
_entity_poly.entity_id
_entity_poly.type
_entity_poly.pdbx_seq_one_letter_code
_entity_poly.pdbx_strand_id
1 'polypeptide(L)'
;MTEVSLDECDGVGCDGWVRDGARCDNDASGTWLSAMMLRAGLEPPLCGWNSERIMSSKVIISGEKEKPFSWVVKVIQRLFQFIHEAIRSVFYHRPIKDSTVKETQYKKKVLDPQGPFLQRWNKIFVLACVLAVSVDPLFFYVPIVDDDNNCFELDKKLETTANVLRSFTDIFYVLHIIFQFRTGFIAPSSRVFGRGVLVEDLSAIAWRYLSSNFLIDILAVLPLPQVVALIIVPRLKETSPFDAKNLLMLVVLFQFVPRFIRIIPLYMDVMRSAGIITETAWAGAAFNLLLYMLASHVLGAFWYLLSIQREDACWKQACSINNCNTTSWYCGNEQGQNNSFLDDACAIQNSNNSIFNFGIYIPALQNIVQSRDFPEKFFYCFWWGLQNLSSLGQNLVASTYVWEVLYAIFVCVLGLVLFALLIGNMQTYLQSTTVRVEEMRMKRRDSEQWMSHRLLPESLRDRIRRHEQYRWQETSGVDEESLLQNLPKDLRREVKRHLCLALLKRVAIFEKMDDQLMDAMCDCLKPALYTEESRIIREGDPVDEMIFIMRGKLFSVTTNGGRTGFFNSDYLKGGDFCGEELLTWALDPHSSSSLPISTRTVKALSEVEGFVLQADDLKFVATQFRRLHSKQLRHAFRLYSQQWRTWAACFIQAAWRRHSRKKLEESLREKESRLQAALVKGSSSSLSLGAAIYASRFAVNALRALRRSGTRKARRQERVLVMMLQKPSEPDFTA
;
A
#
# COMPACT_ATOMS: atom_id res chain seq x y z
N MET A 1 0.05 -29.61 -63.65
CA MET A 1 1.01 -30.31 -64.54
C MET A 1 2.04 -29.26 -64.93
N THR A 2 3.30 -29.44 -64.47
CA THR A 2 4.57 -28.75 -64.86
C THR A 2 4.57 -27.21 -64.74
N GLU A 3 5.22 -26.53 -63.79
CA GLU A 3 6.60 -26.58 -63.26
C GLU A 3 7.71 -26.36 -64.32
N VAL A 4 8.81 -25.71 -63.88
CA VAL A 4 10.12 -25.47 -64.55
C VAL A 4 10.20 -24.10 -65.27
N SER A 5 11.19 -23.21 -65.09
CA SER A 5 12.48 -23.20 -64.39
C SER A 5 13.04 -21.77 -64.24
N LEU A 6 13.95 -21.63 -63.27
CA LEU A 6 14.93 -20.58 -63.02
C LEU A 6 16.13 -20.61 -64.00
N ASP A 7 17.04 -19.65 -63.77
CA ASP A 7 18.42 -19.46 -64.28
C ASP A 7 18.52 -18.51 -65.50
N GLU A 8 19.44 -17.54 -65.55
CA GLU A 8 20.86 -17.64 -65.23
C GLU A 8 21.51 -16.23 -65.08
N CYS A 9 22.51 -16.12 -64.21
CA CYS A 9 23.43 -14.99 -64.06
C CYS A 9 24.64 -15.11 -65.03
N ASP A 10 25.42 -14.03 -65.05
CA ASP A 10 26.82 -13.86 -65.55
C ASP A 10 26.92 -13.12 -66.89
N GLY A 11 27.78 -12.12 -67.11
CA GLY A 11 28.84 -11.51 -66.31
C GLY A 11 29.71 -10.62 -67.24
N VAL A 12 30.60 -9.81 -66.65
CA VAL A 12 31.83 -9.21 -67.26
C VAL A 12 31.56 -8.12 -68.33
N GLY A 13 32.17 -6.94 -68.39
CA GLY A 13 33.36 -6.30 -67.82
C GLY A 13 33.90 -5.26 -68.84
N CYS A 14 34.81 -4.39 -68.40
CA CYS A 14 35.69 -3.47 -69.18
C CYS A 14 35.31 -1.98 -69.33
N ASP A 15 35.88 -1.20 -68.41
CA ASP A 15 36.93 -0.18 -68.61
C ASP A 15 36.76 1.00 -69.59
N GLY A 16 36.87 2.20 -68.99
CA GLY A 16 37.79 3.25 -69.47
C GLY A 16 37.14 4.57 -69.88
N TRP A 17 37.38 5.64 -69.11
CA TRP A 17 38.21 6.81 -69.49
C TRP A 17 38.09 7.91 -68.42
N VAL A 18 39.21 8.58 -68.18
CA VAL A 18 39.51 9.52 -67.08
C VAL A 18 39.52 10.98 -67.59
N ARG A 19 39.25 11.92 -66.66
CA ARG A 19 39.38 13.41 -66.68
C ARG A 19 38.19 14.16 -67.29
N ASP A 20 37.58 15.18 -66.67
CA ASP A 20 38.15 16.29 -65.86
C ASP A 20 37.30 16.67 -64.63
N GLY A 21 37.97 17.33 -63.67
CA GLY A 21 37.41 17.71 -62.37
C GLY A 21 36.71 19.06 -62.33
N ALA A 22 35.69 19.14 -61.46
CA ALA A 22 35.28 20.35 -60.77
C ALA A 22 34.76 19.96 -59.38
N ARG A 23 35.29 20.64 -58.37
CA ARG A 23 35.07 20.44 -56.94
C ARG A 23 33.70 21.00 -56.56
N CYS A 24 32.79 20.16 -56.06
CA CYS A 24 31.55 20.60 -55.40
C CYS A 24 31.59 20.20 -53.94
N ASP A 25 31.57 21.20 -53.06
CA ASP A 25 31.40 21.05 -51.63
C ASP A 25 30.01 20.46 -51.32
N ASN A 26 29.99 19.41 -50.52
CA ASN A 26 28.78 18.74 -50.04
C ASN A 26 28.13 19.57 -48.92
N ASP A 27 27.14 20.39 -49.23
CA ASP A 27 26.12 20.82 -48.27
C ASP A 27 24.87 19.95 -48.43
N ALA A 28 24.85 18.82 -47.72
CA ALA A 28 23.74 17.89 -47.66
C ALA A 28 22.75 18.30 -46.55
N SER A 29 21.99 19.36 -46.75
CA SER A 29 20.80 19.68 -45.95
C SER A 29 19.54 19.23 -46.68
N GLY A 30 19.14 17.96 -46.53
CA GLY A 30 17.89 17.48 -47.14
C GLY A 30 17.56 15.99 -47.09
N THR A 31 18.26 15.17 -46.30
CA THR A 31 18.19 13.70 -46.47
C THR A 31 17.32 12.94 -45.44
N TRP A 32 16.82 13.55 -44.36
CA TRP A 32 16.16 12.77 -43.30
C TRP A 32 14.68 12.44 -43.58
N LEU A 33 13.89 13.40 -44.09
CA LEU A 33 12.47 13.17 -44.43
C LEU A 33 12.31 12.23 -45.64
N SER A 34 13.18 12.35 -46.65
CA SER A 34 13.18 11.45 -47.81
C SER A 34 13.55 10.01 -47.44
N ALA A 35 14.51 9.81 -46.53
CA ALA A 35 14.88 8.48 -46.04
C ALA A 35 13.77 7.81 -45.21
N MET A 36 12.93 8.60 -44.52
CA MET A 36 11.78 8.09 -43.75
C MET A 36 10.60 7.74 -44.65
N MET A 37 10.32 8.52 -45.70
CA MET A 37 9.22 8.26 -46.64
C MET A 37 9.47 7.04 -47.54
N LEU A 38 10.72 6.83 -47.98
CA LEU A 38 11.12 5.65 -48.77
C LEU A 38 11.01 4.33 -47.99
N ARG A 39 11.11 4.37 -46.66
CA ARG A 39 10.88 3.19 -45.79
C ARG A 39 9.41 2.92 -45.49
N ALA A 40 8.51 3.84 -45.84
CA ALA A 40 7.08 3.78 -45.58
C ALA A 40 6.23 3.55 -46.86
N GLY A 41 6.85 3.39 -48.03
CA GLY A 41 6.15 3.01 -49.28
C GLY A 41 5.28 4.09 -49.91
N LEU A 42 5.66 5.37 -49.79
CA LEU A 42 4.94 6.50 -50.40
C LEU A 42 5.81 7.20 -51.47
N GLU A 43 5.26 7.45 -52.65
CA GLU A 43 5.95 8.13 -53.77
C GLU A 43 6.12 9.65 -53.54
N PRO A 44 7.26 10.26 -53.94
CA PRO A 44 7.51 11.69 -53.79
C PRO A 44 6.96 12.52 -54.98
N PRO A 45 6.57 13.79 -54.78
CA PRO A 45 6.16 14.67 -55.87
C PRO A 45 7.37 15.27 -56.61
N LEU A 46 7.15 15.52 -57.91
CA LEU A 46 8.08 16.12 -58.87
C LEU A 46 8.73 17.42 -58.38
N CYS A 47 10.04 17.50 -58.60
CA CYS A 47 10.89 18.67 -58.35
C CYS A 47 10.51 19.87 -59.23
N GLY A 48 10.26 20.98 -58.57
CA GLY A 48 10.44 22.32 -59.13
C GLY A 48 9.98 23.31 -58.08
N TRP A 49 10.91 24.05 -57.48
CA TRP A 49 10.73 25.41 -56.95
C TRP A 49 12.04 25.88 -56.28
N ASN A 50 12.75 26.79 -56.95
CA ASN A 50 13.92 27.49 -56.43
C ASN A 50 13.50 28.61 -55.48
N SER A 51 13.95 28.53 -54.23
CA SER A 51 13.78 29.56 -53.20
C SER A 51 14.95 30.53 -53.19
N GLU A 52 15.11 31.35 -54.23
CA GLU A 52 15.97 32.55 -54.19
C GLU A 52 15.33 33.71 -54.97
N ARG A 53 14.11 34.07 -54.57
CA ARG A 53 13.57 35.41 -54.80
C ARG A 53 12.37 35.60 -53.87
N ILE A 54 12.61 36.18 -52.71
CA ILE A 54 11.74 37.06 -51.89
C ILE A 54 12.49 37.21 -50.54
N MET A 55 13.59 37.97 -50.57
CA MET A 55 14.11 38.62 -49.37
C MET A 55 14.45 40.07 -49.72
N SER A 56 13.47 40.76 -50.28
CA SER A 56 13.42 42.22 -50.26
C SER A 56 11.99 42.66 -50.54
N SER A 57 11.19 42.72 -49.49
CA SER A 57 10.02 43.59 -49.44
C SER A 57 9.93 44.10 -48.01
N LYS A 58 10.42 45.33 -47.84
CA LYS A 58 10.25 46.17 -46.66
C LYS A 58 8.75 46.22 -46.34
N VAL A 59 8.29 45.46 -45.34
CA VAL A 59 7.00 45.70 -44.72
C VAL A 59 7.21 46.87 -43.76
N ILE A 60 6.81 48.06 -44.21
CA ILE A 60 6.61 49.21 -43.34
C ILE A 60 5.34 48.88 -42.53
N ILE A 61 5.53 48.40 -41.30
CA ILE A 61 4.44 48.28 -40.32
C ILE A 61 4.33 49.63 -39.62
N SER A 62 3.38 50.47 -40.06
CA SER A 62 2.87 51.54 -39.20
C SER A 62 2.07 50.91 -38.07
N GLY A 63 2.30 51.38 -36.86
CA GLY A 63 1.99 50.64 -35.64
C GLY A 63 0.52 50.36 -35.36
N GLU A 64 0.29 49.23 -34.69
CA GLU A 64 -0.65 49.14 -33.55
C GLU A 64 -0.44 47.82 -32.78
N LYS A 65 -0.26 47.97 -31.45
CA LYS A 65 -0.51 47.04 -30.33
C LYS A 65 0.11 45.62 -30.36
N GLU A 66 1.06 45.41 -29.45
CA GLU A 66 1.57 44.08 -29.05
C GLU A 66 0.42 43.14 -28.64
N LYS A 67 0.36 41.96 -29.27
CA LYS A 67 -0.66 40.93 -29.01
C LYS A 67 -0.29 40.07 -27.78
N PRO A 68 -1.27 39.60 -26.98
CA PRO A 68 -1.05 38.86 -25.73
C PRO A 68 -0.41 37.46 -25.88
N PHE A 69 -0.14 36.99 -27.11
CA PHE A 69 0.28 35.61 -27.39
C PHE A 69 1.76 35.45 -27.81
N SER A 70 2.56 36.54 -27.79
CA SER A 70 4.00 36.51 -28.11
C SER A 70 4.80 35.54 -27.22
N TRP A 71 4.37 35.35 -25.98
CA TRP A 71 5.04 34.47 -25.02
C TRP A 71 4.87 32.98 -25.32
N VAL A 72 3.69 32.53 -25.76
CA VAL A 72 3.40 31.12 -26.10
C VAL A 72 4.28 30.65 -27.25
N VAL A 73 4.39 31.46 -28.30
CA VAL A 73 5.27 31.20 -29.46
C VAL A 73 6.74 31.06 -29.03
N LYS A 74 7.21 31.91 -28.11
CA LYS A 74 8.58 31.83 -27.55
C LYS A 74 8.81 30.56 -26.75
N VAL A 75 7.83 30.07 -25.99
CA VAL A 75 7.93 28.81 -25.23
C VAL A 75 8.07 27.61 -26.17
N ILE A 76 7.23 27.56 -27.21
CA ILE A 76 7.28 26.49 -28.22
C ILE A 76 8.61 26.51 -28.98
N GLN A 77 9.09 27.70 -29.38
CA GLN A 77 10.37 27.84 -30.06
C GLN A 77 11.54 27.35 -29.19
N ARG A 78 11.52 27.64 -27.89
CA ARG A 78 12.52 27.13 -26.92
C ARG A 78 12.45 25.61 -26.77
N LEU A 79 11.25 25.03 -26.76
CA LEU A 79 11.08 23.58 -26.71
C LEU A 79 11.66 22.92 -27.97
N PHE A 80 11.33 23.42 -29.17
CA PHE A 80 11.88 22.88 -30.41
C PHE A 80 13.40 22.97 -30.44
N GLN A 81 13.98 24.08 -29.96
CA GLN A 81 15.43 24.21 -29.80
C GLN A 81 16.02 23.18 -28.83
N PHE A 82 15.39 22.97 -27.67
CA PHE A 82 15.81 21.97 -26.69
C PHE A 82 15.72 20.54 -27.25
N ILE A 83 14.62 20.20 -27.92
CA ILE A 83 14.43 18.90 -28.58
C ILE A 83 15.49 18.69 -29.66
N HIS A 84 15.73 19.71 -30.50
CA HIS A 84 16.78 19.66 -31.52
C HIS A 84 18.16 19.41 -30.91
N GLU A 85 18.50 20.06 -29.79
CA GLU A 85 19.77 19.85 -29.08
C GLU A 85 19.85 18.44 -28.45
N ALA A 86 18.76 17.96 -27.85
CA ALA A 86 18.67 16.61 -27.29
C ALA A 86 18.85 15.53 -28.38
N ILE A 87 18.18 15.70 -29.52
CA ILE A 87 18.32 14.82 -30.69
C ILE A 87 19.76 14.88 -31.24
N ARG A 88 20.34 16.08 -31.39
CA ARG A 88 21.73 16.25 -31.84
C ARG A 88 22.72 15.49 -30.95
N SER A 89 22.50 15.49 -29.63
CA SER A 89 23.35 14.77 -28.67
C SER A 89 23.29 13.24 -28.81
N VAL A 90 22.21 12.69 -29.37
CA VAL A 90 22.04 11.26 -29.65
C VAL A 90 22.73 10.85 -30.95
N PHE A 91 22.64 11.68 -32.00
CA PHE A 91 23.15 11.34 -33.33
C PHE A 91 24.63 11.68 -33.56
N TYR A 92 25.20 12.66 -32.83
CA TYR A 92 26.63 12.97 -32.89
C TYR A 92 27.42 12.21 -31.83
N HIS A 93 27.44 10.87 -31.89
CA HIS A 93 28.52 10.09 -31.30
C HIS A 93 29.69 10.04 -32.29
N ARG A 94 30.67 10.93 -32.10
CA ARG A 94 32.01 10.72 -32.67
C ARG A 94 32.61 9.46 -32.03
N PRO A 95 33.30 8.59 -32.79
CA PRO A 95 34.09 7.52 -32.19
C PRO A 95 35.19 8.16 -31.35
N ILE A 96 35.27 7.75 -30.09
CA ILE A 96 36.22 8.23 -29.08
C ILE A 96 37.64 7.99 -29.62
N LYS A 97 38.38 9.07 -29.88
CA LYS A 97 39.84 9.03 -29.96
C LYS A 97 40.36 9.55 -28.62
N ASP A 98 41.13 8.69 -27.95
CA ASP A 98 41.79 8.97 -26.68
C ASP A 98 42.54 10.30 -26.71
N SER A 99 42.12 11.24 -25.86
CA SER A 99 43.02 12.23 -25.29
C SER A 99 42.37 12.85 -24.07
N THR A 100 43.04 12.70 -22.94
CA THR A 100 42.79 13.32 -21.64
C THR A 100 42.49 14.81 -21.75
N VAL A 101 41.24 15.19 -21.53
CA VAL A 101 40.86 16.58 -21.21
C VAL A 101 39.95 16.53 -19.99
N LYS A 102 40.42 17.15 -18.91
CA LYS A 102 39.62 17.50 -17.73
C LYS A 102 38.56 18.52 -18.16
N GLU A 103 37.43 18.06 -18.67
CA GLU A 103 36.24 18.91 -18.77
C GLU A 103 35.49 18.86 -17.44
N THR A 104 35.38 20.03 -16.81
CA THR A 104 34.40 20.36 -15.78
C THR A 104 33.00 20.07 -16.33
N GLN A 105 32.56 18.82 -16.21
CA GLN A 105 31.17 18.43 -16.41
C GLN A 105 30.34 19.14 -15.35
N TYR A 106 29.61 20.19 -15.75
CA TYR A 106 28.33 20.48 -15.13
C TYR A 106 27.52 19.19 -15.22
N LYS A 107 27.50 18.40 -14.13
CA LYS A 107 26.69 17.17 -14.04
C LYS A 107 25.24 17.57 -14.31
N LYS A 108 24.80 17.37 -15.55
CA LYS A 108 23.40 17.47 -15.97
C LYS A 108 22.65 16.45 -15.11
N LYS A 109 21.98 16.93 -14.06
CA LYS A 109 21.35 16.08 -13.04
C LYS A 109 20.26 15.21 -13.70
N VAL A 110 20.50 13.90 -13.75
CA VAL A 110 19.50 12.90 -14.13
C VAL A 110 18.50 12.78 -13.00
N LEU A 111 17.22 12.72 -13.35
CA LEU A 111 16.13 12.52 -12.40
C LEU A 111 15.97 11.03 -12.13
N ASP A 112 15.96 10.67 -10.86
CA ASP A 112 15.65 9.31 -10.42
C ASP A 112 14.15 9.04 -10.65
N PRO A 113 13.79 7.97 -11.39
CA PRO A 113 12.39 7.59 -11.61
C PRO A 113 11.62 7.30 -10.31
N GLN A 114 12.30 6.87 -9.25
CA GLN A 114 11.70 6.61 -7.93
C GLN A 114 11.82 7.81 -6.96
N GLY A 115 12.36 8.93 -7.43
CA GLY A 115 12.53 10.12 -6.61
C GLY A 115 11.18 10.76 -6.23
N PRO A 116 11.06 11.34 -5.01
CA PRO A 116 9.80 11.92 -4.53
C PRO A 116 9.32 13.10 -5.39
N PHE A 117 10.25 13.85 -6.00
CA PHE A 117 9.93 14.93 -6.93
C PHE A 117 9.20 14.42 -8.17
N LEU A 118 9.75 13.40 -8.85
CA LEU A 118 9.17 12.89 -10.09
C LEU A 118 7.84 12.17 -9.83
N GLN A 119 7.72 11.45 -8.72
CA GLN A 119 6.45 10.85 -8.31
C GLN A 119 5.37 11.92 -8.08
N ARG A 120 5.70 13.03 -7.40
CA ARG A 120 4.76 14.15 -7.20
C ARG A 120 4.42 14.84 -8.52
N TRP A 121 5.41 15.03 -9.39
CA TRP A 121 5.20 15.60 -10.72
C TRP A 121 4.27 14.73 -11.57
N ASN A 122 4.49 13.42 -11.63
CA ASN A 122 3.65 12.50 -12.41
C ASN A 122 2.17 12.55 -11.97
N LYS A 123 1.91 12.69 -10.66
CA LYS A 123 0.53 12.90 -10.15
C LYS A 123 -0.08 14.22 -10.63
N ILE A 124 0.68 15.32 -10.51
CA ILE A 124 0.25 16.64 -10.99
C ILE A 124 0.00 16.60 -12.50
N PHE A 125 0.88 15.91 -13.25
CA PHE A 125 0.78 15.80 -14.69
C PHE A 125 -0.43 14.98 -15.13
N VAL A 126 -0.76 13.87 -14.45
CA VAL A 126 -2.00 13.13 -14.72
C VAL A 126 -3.23 14.02 -14.52
N LEU A 127 -3.30 14.79 -13.43
CA LEU A 127 -4.40 15.73 -13.21
C LEU A 127 -4.44 16.82 -14.29
N ALA A 128 -3.28 17.35 -14.68
CA ALA A 128 -3.17 18.32 -15.78
C ALA A 128 -3.62 17.72 -17.13
N CYS A 129 -3.37 16.43 -17.39
CA CYS A 129 -3.85 15.75 -18.59
C CYS A 129 -5.37 15.60 -18.60
N VAL A 130 -5.98 15.23 -17.47
CA VAL A 130 -7.44 15.16 -17.29
C VAL A 130 -8.07 16.53 -17.53
N LEU A 131 -7.48 17.59 -16.95
CA LEU A 131 -7.89 18.97 -17.22
C LEU A 131 -7.73 19.34 -18.69
N ALA A 132 -6.61 19.01 -19.34
CA ALA A 132 -6.40 19.29 -20.76
C ALA A 132 -7.49 18.64 -21.64
N VAL A 133 -7.81 17.37 -21.40
CA VAL A 133 -8.88 16.66 -22.12
C VAL A 133 -10.26 17.29 -21.87
N SER A 134 -10.50 17.94 -20.73
CA SER A 134 -11.74 18.70 -20.48
C SER A 134 -11.83 20.03 -21.24
N VAL A 135 -10.69 20.61 -21.62
CA VAL A 135 -10.61 21.92 -22.27
C VAL A 135 -10.86 21.80 -23.78
N ASP A 136 -10.39 20.72 -24.41
CA ASP A 136 -10.50 20.51 -25.86
C ASP A 136 -11.96 20.57 -26.38
N PRO A 137 -12.97 19.96 -25.72
CA PRO A 137 -14.35 20.07 -26.16
C PRO A 137 -14.95 21.48 -26.06
N LEU A 138 -14.29 22.45 -25.40
CA LEU A 138 -14.76 23.83 -25.36
C LEU A 138 -14.81 24.46 -26.76
N PHE A 139 -13.93 24.04 -27.67
CA PHE A 139 -13.95 24.48 -29.06
C PHE A 139 -15.20 24.02 -29.81
N PHE A 140 -15.88 22.97 -29.36
CA PHE A 140 -17.10 22.48 -29.98
C PHE A 140 -18.31 23.40 -29.71
N TYR A 141 -18.26 24.19 -28.64
CA TYR A 141 -19.30 25.17 -28.30
C TYR A 141 -19.13 26.54 -28.97
N VAL A 142 -18.04 26.75 -29.71
CA VAL A 142 -17.73 28.02 -30.41
C VAL A 142 -18.73 28.36 -31.53
N PRO A 143 -19.15 27.43 -32.40
CA PRO A 143 -20.10 27.77 -33.44
C PRO A 143 -21.49 27.99 -32.83
N ILE A 144 -22.17 29.04 -33.27
CA ILE A 144 -23.54 29.39 -32.86
C ILE A 144 -24.38 29.67 -34.10
N VAL A 145 -25.70 29.51 -33.96
CA VAL A 145 -26.67 29.91 -35.00
C VAL A 145 -27.32 31.21 -34.56
N ASP A 146 -27.24 32.23 -35.41
CA ASP A 146 -27.91 33.52 -35.20
C ASP A 146 -29.35 33.43 -35.71
N ASP A 147 -30.32 33.61 -34.80
CA ASP A 147 -31.76 33.44 -35.05
C ASP A 147 -32.30 34.54 -35.99
N ASP A 148 -31.78 35.77 -35.86
CA ASP A 148 -32.26 36.93 -36.63
C ASP A 148 -31.92 36.84 -38.13
N ASN A 149 -30.79 36.19 -38.48
CA ASN A 149 -30.24 36.19 -39.84
C ASN A 149 -30.08 34.78 -40.43
N ASN A 150 -30.42 33.73 -39.67
CA ASN A 150 -30.22 32.33 -40.03
C ASN A 150 -28.83 32.09 -40.62
N CYS A 151 -27.81 32.42 -39.82
CA CYS A 151 -26.41 32.28 -40.21
C CYS A 151 -25.55 31.73 -39.06
N PHE A 152 -24.45 31.07 -39.40
CA PHE A 152 -23.44 30.61 -38.47
C PHE A 152 -22.50 31.76 -38.07
N GLU A 153 -22.37 31.97 -36.77
CA GLU A 153 -21.37 32.84 -36.16
C GLU A 153 -20.40 32.01 -35.30
N LEU A 154 -19.19 32.53 -35.10
CA LEU A 154 -18.20 31.95 -34.18
C LEU A 154 -18.12 32.85 -32.94
N ASP A 155 -18.36 32.31 -31.76
CA ASP A 155 -18.21 33.02 -30.49
C ASP A 155 -16.72 33.31 -30.21
N LYS A 156 -16.29 34.51 -30.59
CA LYS A 156 -14.91 34.98 -30.40
C LYS A 156 -14.48 35.01 -28.94
N LYS A 157 -15.40 35.23 -28.00
CA LYS A 157 -15.08 35.28 -26.56
C LYS A 157 -14.75 33.88 -26.07
N LEU A 158 -15.56 32.89 -26.42
CA LEU A 158 -15.33 31.49 -26.08
C LEU A 158 -14.10 30.92 -26.78
N GLU A 159 -13.93 31.23 -28.07
CA GLU A 159 -12.76 30.83 -28.86
C GLU A 159 -11.46 31.37 -28.25
N THR A 160 -11.43 32.65 -27.86
CA THR A 160 -10.26 33.24 -27.19
C THR A 160 -10.00 32.58 -25.84
N THR A 161 -11.05 32.35 -25.05
CA THR A 161 -10.95 31.73 -23.72
C THR A 161 -10.42 30.30 -23.81
N ALA A 162 -10.94 29.48 -24.73
CA ALA A 162 -10.50 28.12 -24.96
C ALA A 162 -9.03 28.06 -25.41
N ASN A 163 -8.59 28.97 -26.27
CA ASN A 163 -7.19 29.08 -26.70
C ASN A 163 -6.22 29.44 -25.57
N VAL A 164 -6.62 30.36 -24.67
CA VAL A 164 -5.81 30.71 -23.48
C VAL A 164 -5.68 29.51 -22.55
N LEU A 165 -6.80 28.86 -22.24
CA LEU A 165 -6.84 27.72 -21.32
C LEU A 165 -6.07 26.52 -21.88
N ARG A 166 -6.18 26.26 -23.18
CA ARG A 166 -5.39 25.24 -23.88
C ARG A 166 -3.89 25.53 -23.77
N SER A 167 -3.49 26.76 -24.09
CA SER A 167 -2.08 27.17 -24.01
C SER A 167 -1.50 27.00 -22.60
N PHE A 168 -2.30 27.23 -21.55
CA PHE A 168 -1.90 26.95 -20.18
C PHE A 168 -1.66 25.45 -19.92
N THR A 169 -2.56 24.58 -20.38
CA THR A 169 -2.38 23.12 -20.23
C THR A 169 -1.20 22.56 -21.03
N ASP A 170 -0.89 23.15 -22.19
CA ASP A 170 0.20 22.72 -23.06
C ASP A 170 1.57 22.87 -22.39
N ILE A 171 1.73 23.88 -21.52
CA ILE A 171 2.97 24.09 -20.73
C ILE A 171 3.31 22.85 -19.91
N PHE A 172 2.32 22.16 -19.34
CA PHE A 172 2.56 20.95 -18.55
C PHE A 172 3.09 19.81 -19.41
N TYR A 173 2.58 19.65 -20.63
CA TYR A 173 3.09 18.67 -21.60
C TYR A 173 4.53 18.98 -22.01
N VAL A 174 4.83 20.26 -22.27
CA VAL A 174 6.18 20.72 -22.58
C VAL A 174 7.16 20.38 -21.45
N LEU A 175 6.80 20.70 -20.21
CA LEU A 175 7.63 20.40 -19.03
C LEU A 175 7.81 18.89 -18.84
N HIS A 176 6.76 18.10 -19.09
CA HIS A 176 6.83 16.64 -19.01
C HIS A 176 7.80 16.05 -20.03
N ILE A 177 7.75 16.50 -21.30
CA ILE A 177 8.70 16.07 -22.35
C ILE A 177 10.14 16.37 -21.90
N ILE A 178 10.38 17.57 -21.35
CA ILE A 178 11.71 17.96 -20.84
C ILE A 178 12.16 17.01 -19.72
N PHE A 179 11.28 16.65 -18.79
CA PHE A 179 11.60 15.72 -17.72
C PHE A 179 11.83 14.28 -18.22
N GLN A 180 11.12 13.82 -19.25
CA GLN A 180 11.33 12.48 -19.84
C GLN A 180 12.74 12.33 -20.44
N PHE A 181 13.26 13.36 -21.12
CA PHE A 181 14.66 13.37 -21.60
C PHE A 181 15.71 13.40 -20.46
N ARG A 182 15.29 13.67 -19.22
CA ARG A 182 16.16 13.74 -18.03
C ARG A 182 15.95 12.59 -17.06
N THR A 183 14.95 11.74 -17.28
CA THR A 183 14.57 10.68 -16.33
C THR A 183 15.35 9.41 -16.66
N GLY A 184 16.12 8.92 -15.69
CA GLY A 184 16.82 7.65 -15.81
C GLY A 184 15.84 6.47 -15.87
N PHE A 185 16.29 5.32 -16.36
CA PHE A 185 15.47 4.11 -16.37
C PHE A 185 16.17 2.95 -15.69
N ILE A 186 15.38 2.04 -15.13
CA ILE A 186 15.89 0.80 -14.54
C ILE A 186 15.97 -0.26 -15.65
N ALA A 187 17.16 -0.83 -15.88
CA ALA A 187 17.38 -1.83 -16.93
C ALA A 187 16.52 -3.09 -16.67
N PRO A 188 15.75 -3.60 -17.65
CA PRO A 188 14.89 -4.77 -17.47
C PRO A 188 15.64 -6.02 -16.96
N SER A 189 16.87 -6.22 -17.41
CA SER A 189 17.76 -7.32 -17.00
C SER A 189 18.13 -7.26 -15.51
N SER A 190 18.19 -6.07 -14.92
CA SER A 190 18.53 -5.88 -13.50
C SER A 190 17.33 -6.04 -12.55
N ARG A 191 16.10 -6.16 -13.06
CA ARG A 191 14.89 -6.34 -12.22
C ARG A 191 14.82 -7.73 -11.58
N VAL A 192 15.45 -8.74 -12.19
CA VAL A 192 15.39 -10.15 -11.76
C VAL A 192 16.14 -10.40 -10.43
N PHE A 193 17.11 -9.54 -10.09
CA PHE A 193 17.93 -9.68 -8.86
C PHE A 193 17.57 -8.68 -7.75
N GLY A 194 16.43 -7.97 -7.86
CA GLY A 194 15.97 -7.01 -6.85
C GLY A 194 16.81 -5.73 -6.71
N ARG A 195 17.98 -5.66 -7.36
CA ARG A 195 18.89 -4.51 -7.40
C ARG A 195 18.82 -3.89 -8.79
N GLY A 196 17.71 -3.22 -9.08
CA GLY A 196 17.55 -2.49 -10.32
C GLY A 196 18.69 -1.48 -10.50
N VAL A 197 19.51 -1.63 -11.55
CA VAL A 197 20.60 -0.68 -11.84
C VAL A 197 19.99 0.49 -12.62
N LEU A 198 20.14 1.69 -12.07
CA LEU A 198 19.73 2.93 -12.71
C LEU A 198 20.71 3.27 -13.84
N VAL A 199 20.20 3.38 -15.06
CA VAL A 199 20.98 3.86 -16.21
C VAL A 199 20.88 5.38 -16.25
N GLU A 200 22.01 6.06 -16.05
CA GLU A 200 22.12 7.53 -16.02
C GLU A 200 22.63 8.13 -17.35
N ASP A 201 22.94 7.31 -18.36
CA ASP A 201 23.44 7.80 -19.63
C ASP A 201 22.33 8.55 -20.42
N LEU A 202 22.57 9.84 -20.66
CA LEU A 202 21.66 10.75 -21.36
C LEU A 202 21.35 10.29 -22.79
N SER A 203 22.33 9.69 -23.48
CA SER A 203 22.15 9.23 -24.86
C SER A 203 21.22 8.02 -24.93
N ALA A 204 21.43 7.05 -24.04
CA ALA A 204 20.59 5.87 -23.89
C ALA A 204 19.17 6.21 -23.44
N ILE A 205 19.01 7.18 -22.52
CA ILE A 205 17.70 7.70 -22.08
C ILE A 205 16.96 8.32 -23.27
N ALA A 206 17.62 9.23 -23.99
CA ALA A 206 17.02 9.94 -25.11
C ALA A 206 16.62 8.99 -26.25
N TRP A 207 17.48 8.04 -26.63
CA TRP A 207 17.15 7.04 -27.66
C TRP A 207 15.93 6.20 -27.28
N ARG A 208 15.88 5.70 -26.03
CA ARG A 208 14.74 4.93 -25.52
C ARG A 208 13.44 5.73 -25.53
N TYR A 209 13.49 7.01 -25.18
CA TYR A 209 12.32 7.86 -25.18
C TYR A 209 11.83 8.17 -26.61
N LEU A 210 12.75 8.50 -27.52
CA LEU A 210 12.47 8.76 -28.94
C LEU A 210 11.81 7.56 -29.64
N SER A 211 12.22 6.33 -29.30
CA SER A 211 11.67 5.11 -29.91
C SER A 211 10.34 4.64 -29.30
N SER A 212 9.83 5.28 -28.24
CA SER A 212 8.64 4.83 -27.52
C SER A 212 7.54 5.90 -27.53
N ASN A 213 7.45 6.70 -26.48
CA ASN A 213 6.30 7.60 -26.23
C ASN A 213 6.45 8.98 -26.86
N PHE A 214 7.64 9.33 -27.39
CA PHE A 214 7.93 10.67 -27.88
C PHE A 214 6.99 11.14 -29.01
N LEU A 215 6.62 10.25 -29.95
CA LEU A 215 5.73 10.60 -31.04
C LEU A 215 4.33 10.99 -30.54
N ILE A 216 3.82 10.29 -29.52
CA ILE A 216 2.51 10.59 -28.93
C ILE A 216 2.58 11.92 -28.16
N ASP A 217 3.65 12.13 -27.41
CA ASP A 217 3.89 13.35 -26.65
C ASP A 217 3.98 14.60 -27.55
N ILE A 218 4.69 14.50 -28.68
CA ILE A 218 4.82 15.63 -29.60
C ILE A 218 3.48 15.92 -30.28
N LEU A 219 2.76 14.90 -30.76
CA LEU A 219 1.45 15.08 -31.40
C LEU A 219 0.42 15.68 -30.42
N ALA A 220 0.48 15.31 -29.14
CA ALA A 220 -0.37 15.88 -28.11
C ALA A 220 -0.12 17.37 -27.87
N VAL A 221 1.12 17.87 -27.98
CA VAL A 221 1.49 19.25 -27.62
C VAL A 221 1.46 20.26 -28.78
N LEU A 222 1.36 19.82 -30.04
CA LEU A 222 1.38 20.73 -31.20
C LEU A 222 0.27 21.79 -31.10
N PRO A 223 0.52 23.09 -31.25
CA PRO A 223 -0.51 24.12 -31.08
C PRO A 223 -1.42 24.27 -32.33
N LEU A 224 -1.91 23.16 -32.91
CA LEU A 224 -2.62 23.18 -34.20
C LEU A 224 -3.93 24.00 -34.13
N PRO A 225 -4.83 23.81 -33.14
CA PRO A 225 -6.02 24.63 -32.98
C PRO A 225 -5.71 26.11 -32.81
N GLN A 226 -4.67 26.46 -32.03
CA GLN A 226 -4.29 27.87 -31.82
C GLN A 226 -3.80 28.52 -33.12
N VAL A 227 -3.01 27.81 -33.91
CA VAL A 227 -2.53 28.30 -35.22
C VAL A 227 -3.70 28.47 -36.19
N VAL A 228 -4.59 27.48 -36.26
CA VAL A 228 -5.74 27.52 -37.16
C VAL A 228 -6.70 28.65 -36.77
N ALA A 229 -7.10 28.71 -35.50
CA ALA A 229 -8.02 29.72 -34.97
C ALA A 229 -7.49 31.16 -35.12
N LEU A 230 -6.22 31.42 -34.79
CA LEU A 230 -5.69 32.79 -34.74
C LEU A 230 -5.14 33.31 -36.08
N ILE A 231 -4.70 32.42 -36.97
CA ILE A 231 -4.00 32.80 -38.21
C ILE A 231 -4.80 32.42 -39.45
N ILE A 232 -5.34 31.20 -39.49
CA ILE A 232 -5.94 30.64 -40.70
C ILE A 232 -7.42 31.03 -40.81
N VAL A 233 -8.21 30.87 -39.75
CA VAL A 233 -9.65 31.17 -39.74
C VAL A 233 -9.95 32.62 -40.13
N PRO A 234 -9.24 33.66 -39.61
CA PRO A 234 -9.50 35.04 -40.03
C PRO A 234 -9.22 35.29 -41.52
N ARG A 235 -8.23 34.58 -42.10
CA ARG A 235 -7.87 34.70 -43.52
C ARG A 235 -8.79 33.92 -44.44
N LEU A 236 -9.24 32.74 -44.01
CA LEU A 236 -10.19 31.92 -44.77
C LEU A 236 -11.62 32.47 -44.71
N LYS A 237 -11.99 33.19 -43.64
CA LYS A 237 -13.30 33.85 -43.55
C LYS A 237 -13.54 34.83 -44.70
N GLU A 238 -12.48 35.40 -45.27
CA GLU A 238 -12.55 36.30 -46.44
C GLU A 238 -12.74 35.56 -47.79
N THR A 239 -12.48 34.25 -47.86
CA THR A 239 -12.40 33.49 -49.12
C THR A 239 -13.34 32.28 -49.18
N SER A 240 -13.37 31.43 -48.15
CA SER A 240 -14.28 30.29 -48.04
C SER A 240 -14.61 29.97 -46.57
N PRO A 241 -15.64 30.61 -45.98
CA PRO A 241 -15.96 30.49 -44.56
C PRO A 241 -16.41 29.07 -44.15
N PHE A 242 -16.95 28.29 -45.10
CA PHE A 242 -17.29 26.87 -44.91
C PHE A 242 -16.06 25.99 -44.59
N ASP A 243 -14.95 26.22 -45.27
CA ASP A 243 -13.73 25.43 -45.08
C ASP A 243 -13.05 25.78 -43.75
N ALA A 244 -13.18 27.02 -43.28
CA ALA A 244 -12.58 27.50 -42.05
C ALA A 244 -13.14 26.79 -40.79
N LYS A 245 -14.48 26.67 -40.69
CA LYS A 245 -15.17 26.01 -39.56
C LYS A 245 -14.82 24.51 -39.50
N ASN A 246 -14.93 23.82 -40.64
CA ASN A 246 -14.66 22.39 -40.74
C ASN A 246 -13.18 22.07 -40.47
N LEU A 247 -12.26 22.91 -40.96
CA LEU A 247 -10.83 22.77 -40.69
C LEU A 247 -10.51 22.93 -39.19
N LEU A 248 -11.09 23.93 -38.52
CA LEU A 248 -10.89 24.13 -37.08
C LEU A 248 -11.37 22.91 -36.28
N MET A 249 -12.57 22.40 -36.58
CA MET A 249 -13.15 21.23 -35.92
C MET A 249 -12.33 19.96 -36.15
N LEU A 250 -11.90 19.71 -37.39
CA LEU A 250 -11.09 18.55 -37.76
C LEU A 250 -9.74 18.57 -37.03
N VAL A 251 -9.12 19.75 -36.92
CA VAL A 251 -7.84 19.92 -36.24
C VAL A 251 -7.96 19.71 -34.73
N VAL A 252 -9.05 20.19 -34.10
CA VAL A 252 -9.34 19.93 -32.68
C VAL A 252 -9.54 18.43 -32.46
N LEU A 253 -10.33 17.75 -33.30
CA LEU A 253 -10.57 16.31 -33.20
C LEU A 253 -9.29 15.49 -33.38
N PHE A 254 -8.48 15.84 -34.38
CA PHE A 254 -7.20 15.17 -34.67
C PHE A 254 -6.25 15.25 -33.46
N GLN A 255 -6.21 16.40 -32.77
CA GLN A 255 -5.33 16.56 -31.62
C GLN A 255 -5.90 16.02 -30.30
N PHE A 256 -7.22 15.91 -30.19
CA PHE A 256 -7.88 15.31 -29.02
C PHE A 256 -7.43 13.85 -28.80
N VAL A 257 -7.28 13.08 -29.89
CA VAL A 257 -6.94 11.65 -29.83
C VAL A 257 -5.56 11.40 -29.19
N PRO A 258 -4.44 12.01 -29.63
CA PRO A 258 -3.15 11.87 -28.96
C PRO A 258 -3.16 12.27 -27.48
N ARG A 259 -3.87 13.35 -27.11
CA ARG A 259 -4.00 13.79 -25.71
C ARG A 259 -4.71 12.77 -24.85
N PHE A 260 -5.78 12.16 -25.37
CA PHE A 260 -6.50 11.10 -24.68
C PHE A 260 -5.65 9.83 -24.54
N ILE A 261 -5.02 9.37 -25.63
CA ILE A 261 -4.15 8.18 -25.63
C ILE A 261 -3.02 8.33 -24.61
N ARG A 262 -2.47 9.54 -24.43
CA ARG A 262 -1.37 9.78 -23.49
C ARG A 262 -1.74 9.52 -22.02
N ILE A 263 -3.01 9.64 -21.65
CA ILE A 263 -3.47 9.36 -20.27
C ILE A 263 -3.26 7.89 -19.90
N ILE A 264 -3.44 6.96 -20.85
CA ILE A 264 -3.38 5.50 -20.60
C ILE A 264 -2.03 5.04 -20.02
N PRO A 265 -0.87 5.26 -20.68
CA PRO A 265 0.43 4.81 -20.16
C PRO A 265 0.79 5.52 -18.86
N LEU A 266 0.43 6.81 -18.71
CA LEU A 266 0.68 7.57 -17.47
C LEU A 266 -0.12 7.02 -16.30
N TYR A 267 -1.40 6.71 -16.53
CA TYR A 267 -2.25 6.10 -15.53
C TYR A 267 -1.73 4.73 -15.09
N MET A 268 -1.30 3.90 -16.05
CA MET A 268 -0.67 2.61 -15.78
C MET A 268 0.65 2.74 -15.00
N ASP A 269 1.51 3.68 -15.38
CA ASP A 269 2.78 3.93 -14.69
C ASP A 269 2.55 4.40 -13.25
N VAL A 270 1.59 5.30 -13.01
CA VAL A 270 1.26 5.74 -11.67
C VAL A 270 0.66 4.60 -10.84
N MET A 271 -0.30 3.85 -11.37
CA MET A 271 -0.87 2.69 -10.66
C MET A 271 0.18 1.63 -10.30
N ARG A 272 1.22 1.47 -11.13
CA ARG A 272 2.29 0.48 -10.91
C ARG A 272 3.38 0.94 -9.96
N SER A 273 3.77 2.22 -10.03
CA SER A 273 4.86 2.79 -9.23
C SER A 273 4.38 3.35 -7.88
N ALA A 274 3.08 3.61 -7.76
CA ALA A 274 2.50 4.26 -6.61
C ALA A 274 1.00 3.95 -6.55
N GLY A 275 0.58 3.01 -5.71
CA GLY A 275 -0.80 2.92 -5.21
C GLY A 275 -1.25 4.16 -4.39
N ILE A 276 -0.68 5.32 -4.67
CA ILE A 276 -0.63 6.54 -3.85
C ILE A 276 -1.61 7.61 -4.40
N ILE A 277 -2.09 7.53 -5.66
CA ILE A 277 -3.28 8.34 -6.03
C ILE A 277 -4.52 7.83 -5.27
N THR A 278 -4.49 6.57 -4.83
CA THR A 278 -5.46 5.92 -3.94
C THR A 278 -4.90 5.72 -2.53
N GLU A 279 -4.12 6.67 -1.99
CA GLU A 279 -3.69 6.64 -0.57
C GLU A 279 -4.89 6.43 0.35
N THR A 280 -6.04 6.99 -0.04
CA THR A 280 -7.33 6.74 0.59
C THR A 280 -8.30 6.17 -0.43
N ALA A 281 -9.14 5.24 0.01
CA ALA A 281 -10.24 4.69 -0.80
C ALA A 281 -11.13 5.79 -1.38
N TRP A 282 -11.33 6.89 -0.63
CA TRP A 282 -12.10 8.06 -1.05
C TRP A 282 -11.46 8.85 -2.20
N ALA A 283 -10.13 9.01 -2.21
CA ALA A 283 -9.44 9.68 -3.30
C ALA A 283 -9.57 8.89 -4.62
N GLY A 284 -9.46 7.56 -4.56
CA GLY A 284 -9.71 6.69 -5.70
C GLY A 284 -11.15 6.76 -6.21
N ALA A 285 -12.11 6.79 -5.29
CA ALA A 285 -13.52 6.96 -5.61
C ALA A 285 -13.80 8.30 -6.33
N ALA A 286 -13.33 9.40 -5.76
CA ALA A 286 -13.49 10.73 -6.34
C ALA A 286 -12.82 10.86 -7.73
N PHE A 287 -11.64 10.27 -7.91
CA PHE A 287 -10.94 10.28 -9.19
C PHE A 287 -11.72 9.51 -10.27
N ASN A 288 -12.26 8.34 -9.95
CA ASN A 288 -13.05 7.56 -10.92
C ASN A 288 -14.38 8.26 -11.26
N LEU A 289 -15.02 8.92 -10.28
CA LEU A 289 -16.18 9.78 -10.53
C LEU A 289 -15.82 10.97 -11.43
N LEU A 290 -14.66 11.60 -11.23
CA LEU A 290 -14.17 12.68 -12.09
C LEU A 290 -13.99 12.22 -13.55
N LEU A 291 -13.43 11.03 -13.78
CA LEU A 291 -13.29 10.46 -15.13
C LEU A 291 -14.64 10.18 -15.78
N TYR A 292 -15.61 9.68 -15.00
CA TYR A 292 -16.98 9.47 -15.47
C TYR A 292 -17.66 10.80 -15.86
N MET A 293 -17.52 11.84 -15.02
CA MET A 293 -18.02 13.19 -15.31
C MET A 293 -17.32 13.79 -16.55
N LEU A 294 -16.03 13.54 -16.73
CA LEU A 294 -15.30 13.98 -17.92
C LEU A 294 -15.85 13.34 -19.19
N ALA A 295 -16.13 12.03 -19.17
CA ALA A 295 -16.76 11.36 -20.32
C ALA A 295 -18.13 11.97 -20.66
N SER A 296 -18.92 12.32 -19.65
CA SER A 296 -20.20 13.03 -19.83
C SER A 296 -20.03 14.37 -20.55
N HIS A 297 -19.09 15.19 -20.09
CA HIS A 297 -18.77 16.49 -20.71
C HIS A 297 -18.36 16.34 -22.17
N VAL A 298 -17.47 15.38 -22.46
CA VAL A 298 -17.01 15.12 -23.83
C VAL A 298 -18.18 14.71 -24.73
N LEU A 299 -19.04 13.77 -24.30
CA LEU A 299 -20.20 13.34 -25.07
C LEU A 299 -21.23 14.46 -25.26
N GLY A 300 -21.47 15.28 -24.23
CA GLY A 300 -22.35 16.45 -24.33
C GLY A 300 -21.85 17.46 -25.36
N ALA A 301 -20.54 17.72 -25.38
CA ALA A 301 -19.93 18.63 -26.33
C ALA A 301 -19.94 18.07 -27.77
N PHE A 302 -19.71 16.77 -27.94
CA PHE A 302 -19.89 16.11 -29.25
C PHE A 302 -21.33 16.17 -29.73
N TRP A 303 -22.30 15.98 -28.83
CA TRP A 303 -23.72 16.11 -29.16
C TRP A 303 -24.08 17.52 -29.64
N TYR A 304 -23.56 18.56 -28.98
CA TYR A 304 -23.69 19.95 -29.44
C TYR A 304 -23.07 20.19 -30.81
N LEU A 305 -21.86 19.67 -31.05
CA LEU A 305 -21.21 19.80 -32.34
C LEU A 305 -22.03 19.13 -33.45
N LEU A 306 -22.51 17.92 -33.18
CA LEU A 306 -23.29 17.13 -34.13
C LEU A 306 -24.66 17.76 -34.41
N SER A 307 -25.28 18.46 -33.44
CA SER A 307 -26.52 19.19 -33.70
C SER A 307 -26.29 20.34 -34.70
N ILE A 308 -25.20 21.08 -34.55
CA ILE A 308 -24.81 22.14 -35.50
C ILE A 308 -24.47 21.57 -36.88
N GLN A 309 -23.79 20.42 -36.95
CA GLN A 309 -23.54 19.75 -38.23
C GLN A 309 -24.82 19.23 -38.87
N ARG A 310 -25.80 18.82 -38.06
CA ARG A 310 -27.11 18.37 -38.53
C ARG A 310 -27.92 19.53 -39.10
N GLU A 311 -27.86 20.70 -38.47
CA GLU A 311 -28.43 21.95 -38.99
C GLU A 311 -27.80 22.35 -40.33
N ASP A 312 -26.45 22.33 -40.41
CA ASP A 312 -25.71 22.59 -41.66
C ASP A 312 -26.10 21.61 -42.79
N ALA A 313 -26.36 20.35 -42.46
CA ALA A 313 -26.84 19.36 -43.44
C ALA A 313 -28.27 19.68 -43.93
N CYS A 314 -29.15 20.14 -43.05
CA CYS A 314 -30.50 20.57 -43.44
C CYS A 314 -30.44 21.78 -44.39
N TRP A 315 -29.65 22.80 -44.04
CA TRP A 315 -29.49 24.01 -44.86
C TRP A 315 -28.92 23.70 -46.25
N LYS A 316 -27.95 22.79 -46.34
CA LYS A 316 -27.44 22.31 -47.63
C LYS A 316 -28.50 21.61 -48.48
N GLN A 317 -29.33 20.78 -47.86
CA GLN A 317 -30.40 20.09 -48.55
C GLN A 317 -31.46 21.08 -49.07
N ALA A 318 -31.89 22.02 -48.24
CA ALA A 318 -32.82 23.08 -48.62
C ALA A 318 -32.27 23.95 -49.76
N CYS A 319 -30.99 24.27 -49.72
CA CYS A 319 -30.32 25.06 -50.75
C CYS A 319 -30.17 24.35 -52.09
N SER A 320 -29.90 23.04 -52.05
CA SER A 320 -29.84 22.22 -53.27
C SER A 320 -31.18 22.22 -54.02
N ILE A 321 -32.29 22.42 -53.31
CA ILE A 321 -33.63 22.51 -53.90
C ILE A 321 -33.87 23.91 -54.48
N ASN A 322 -33.40 24.96 -53.78
CA ASN A 322 -33.67 26.36 -54.13
C ASN A 322 -32.55 27.05 -54.95
N ASN A 323 -31.48 26.34 -55.35
CA ASN A 323 -30.31 26.85 -56.08
C ASN A 323 -29.71 28.12 -55.45
N CYS A 324 -29.37 28.03 -54.15
CA CYS A 324 -28.84 29.15 -53.38
C CYS A 324 -27.29 29.18 -53.35
N ASN A 325 -26.69 30.31 -52.95
CA ASN A 325 -25.23 30.44 -52.79
C ASN A 325 -24.83 30.17 -51.32
N THR A 326 -23.91 29.23 -51.09
CA THR A 326 -23.51 28.79 -49.75
C THR A 326 -22.73 29.83 -48.94
N THR A 327 -22.32 30.95 -49.55
CA THR A 327 -21.56 32.03 -48.89
C THR A 327 -22.42 32.94 -48.01
N SER A 328 -23.76 32.86 -48.08
CA SER A 328 -24.70 33.69 -47.29
C SER A 328 -25.00 33.13 -45.90
N TRP A 329 -24.54 31.91 -45.56
CA TRP A 329 -24.81 31.27 -44.27
C TRP A 329 -23.84 31.63 -43.15
N TYR A 330 -22.90 32.54 -43.37
CA TYR A 330 -21.97 32.99 -42.34
C TYR A 330 -22.19 34.47 -42.07
N CYS A 331 -22.40 34.82 -40.81
CA CYS A 331 -22.66 36.20 -40.42
C CYS A 331 -21.38 37.04 -40.67
N GLY A 332 -21.45 37.96 -41.65
CA GLY A 332 -20.35 38.87 -41.99
C GLY A 332 -20.15 39.23 -43.47
N ASN A 333 -20.91 38.66 -44.41
CA ASN A 333 -20.91 39.12 -45.81
C ASN A 333 -22.14 40.00 -46.07
N GLU A 334 -21.92 41.25 -46.51
CA GLU A 334 -22.93 42.26 -46.83
C GLU A 334 -23.73 41.95 -48.11
N GLN A 335 -24.23 40.74 -48.29
CA GLN A 335 -25.20 40.43 -49.35
C GLN A 335 -26.51 40.01 -48.71
N GLY A 336 -27.44 40.96 -48.64
CA GLY A 336 -28.81 40.77 -48.20
C GLY A 336 -29.59 39.79 -49.07
N GLN A 337 -29.35 38.50 -48.90
CA GLN A 337 -30.31 37.46 -49.23
C GLN A 337 -31.08 37.13 -47.95
N ASN A 338 -32.41 37.24 -48.02
CA ASN A 338 -33.30 36.83 -46.94
C ASN A 338 -33.25 35.29 -46.85
N ASN A 339 -32.59 34.77 -45.81
CA ASN A 339 -32.49 33.34 -45.53
C ASN A 339 -33.79 32.75 -44.96
N SER A 340 -34.90 33.49 -44.98
CA SER A 340 -36.20 33.09 -44.40
C SER A 340 -36.76 31.77 -44.96
N PHE A 341 -36.31 31.31 -46.13
CA PHE A 341 -36.69 30.00 -46.67
C PHE A 341 -36.12 28.83 -45.87
N LEU A 342 -35.05 29.05 -45.09
CA LEU A 342 -34.43 28.03 -44.25
C LEU A 342 -35.35 27.68 -43.06
N ASP A 343 -36.09 28.65 -42.54
CA ASP A 343 -37.02 28.43 -41.42
C ASP A 343 -38.14 27.47 -41.80
N ASP A 344 -38.65 27.61 -43.02
CA ASP A 344 -39.70 26.74 -43.56
C ASP A 344 -39.17 25.33 -43.88
N ALA A 345 -37.97 25.24 -44.46
CA ALA A 345 -37.38 23.96 -44.88
C ALA A 345 -36.82 23.14 -43.71
N CYS A 346 -36.30 23.83 -42.69
CA CYS A 346 -35.60 23.27 -41.52
C CYS A 346 -36.35 23.55 -40.21
N ALA A 347 -37.69 23.58 -40.27
CA ALA A 347 -38.53 23.82 -39.10
C ALA A 347 -38.27 22.77 -37.99
N ILE A 348 -37.92 23.24 -36.79
CA ILE A 348 -37.57 22.41 -35.63
C ILE A 348 -38.84 21.86 -34.91
N GLN A 349 -40.03 22.40 -35.20
CA GLN A 349 -41.30 21.91 -34.66
C GLN A 349 -41.89 20.76 -35.48
N ASN A 350 -42.50 19.79 -34.79
CA ASN A 350 -43.34 18.72 -35.33
C ASN A 350 -44.61 19.27 -36.00
N SER A 351 -44.48 19.95 -37.14
CA SER A 351 -45.56 20.00 -38.10
C SER A 351 -45.43 18.78 -39.01
N ASN A 352 -46.55 18.17 -39.38
CA ASN A 352 -46.60 17.02 -40.31
C ASN A 352 -46.03 17.33 -41.72
N ASN A 353 -45.38 18.49 -41.91
CA ASN A 353 -44.80 19.01 -43.14
C ASN A 353 -43.28 19.26 -43.03
N SER A 354 -42.59 18.98 -41.92
CA SER A 354 -41.13 19.16 -41.87
C SER A 354 -40.42 18.11 -42.74
N ILE A 355 -39.68 18.60 -43.73
CA ILE A 355 -39.00 17.76 -44.74
C ILE A 355 -37.79 17.04 -44.12
N PHE A 356 -37.27 17.54 -43.00
CA PHE A 356 -36.04 17.07 -42.38
C PHE A 356 -36.23 16.66 -40.91
N ASN A 357 -35.78 15.45 -40.57
CA ASN A 357 -35.84 14.93 -39.19
C ASN A 357 -34.49 15.11 -38.48
N PHE A 358 -34.52 15.83 -37.35
CA PHE A 358 -33.36 16.13 -36.51
C PHE A 358 -33.13 15.11 -35.38
N GLY A 359 -34.10 14.24 -35.07
CA GLY A 359 -33.96 13.15 -34.10
C GLY A 359 -33.44 13.58 -32.72
N ILE A 360 -32.37 12.95 -32.23
CA ILE A 360 -31.76 13.22 -30.91
C ILE A 360 -31.23 14.64 -30.74
N TYR A 361 -31.11 15.43 -31.82
CA TYR A 361 -30.57 16.79 -31.81
C TYR A 361 -31.64 17.86 -31.60
N ILE A 362 -32.94 17.51 -31.69
CA ILE A 362 -34.05 18.45 -31.48
C ILE A 362 -33.90 19.26 -30.18
N PRO A 363 -33.63 18.64 -29.01
CA PRO A 363 -33.52 19.42 -27.76
C PRO A 363 -32.36 20.41 -27.74
N ALA A 364 -31.26 20.12 -28.46
CA ALA A 364 -30.13 21.04 -28.58
C ALA A 364 -30.49 22.26 -29.43
N LEU A 365 -31.08 21.99 -30.60
CA LEU A 365 -31.44 23.03 -31.58
C LEU A 365 -32.47 24.01 -31.01
N GLN A 366 -33.45 23.51 -30.24
CA GLN A 366 -34.49 24.35 -29.65
C GLN A 366 -34.00 25.25 -28.50
N ASN A 367 -33.12 24.73 -27.63
CA ASN A 367 -32.87 25.36 -26.34
C ASN A 367 -31.52 26.07 -26.23
N ILE A 368 -30.48 25.61 -26.95
CA ILE A 368 -29.10 25.97 -26.60
C ILE A 368 -28.18 26.32 -27.78
N VAL A 369 -28.51 25.93 -29.01
CA VAL A 369 -27.67 26.28 -30.19
C VAL A 369 -27.72 27.79 -30.48
N GLN A 370 -28.85 28.43 -30.17
CA GLN A 370 -29.09 29.87 -30.36
C GLN A 370 -28.58 30.74 -29.20
N SER A 371 -28.44 30.18 -27.99
CA SER A 371 -27.97 30.94 -26.83
C SER A 371 -26.54 31.45 -27.05
N ARG A 372 -26.21 32.65 -26.54
CA ARG A 372 -24.82 33.15 -26.47
C ARG A 372 -24.18 32.89 -25.10
N ASP A 373 -24.96 32.41 -24.13
CA ASP A 373 -24.50 32.19 -22.77
C ASP A 373 -23.79 30.84 -22.63
N PHE A 374 -22.47 30.88 -22.53
CA PHE A 374 -21.64 29.67 -22.37
C PHE A 374 -22.03 28.78 -21.17
N PRO A 375 -22.29 29.31 -19.96
CA PRO A 375 -22.65 28.46 -18.82
C PRO A 375 -23.92 27.63 -19.07
N GLU A 376 -24.92 28.22 -19.73
CA GLU A 376 -26.16 27.54 -20.07
C GLU A 376 -25.90 26.36 -21.03
N LYS A 377 -25.14 26.61 -22.11
CA LYS A 377 -24.72 25.56 -23.06
C LYS A 377 -23.98 24.43 -22.36
N PHE A 378 -22.99 24.79 -21.54
CA PHE A 378 -22.13 23.84 -20.86
C PHE A 378 -22.94 22.93 -19.92
N PHE A 379 -23.72 23.51 -19.00
CA PHE A 379 -24.46 22.71 -18.03
C PHE A 379 -25.57 21.88 -18.68
N TYR A 380 -26.24 22.41 -19.70
CA TYR A 380 -27.29 21.67 -20.39
C TYR A 380 -26.74 20.48 -21.19
N CYS A 381 -25.65 20.68 -21.94
CA CYS A 381 -25.01 19.60 -22.69
C CYS A 381 -24.34 18.58 -21.76
N PHE A 382 -23.73 19.04 -20.66
CA PHE A 382 -23.20 18.18 -19.61
C PHE A 382 -24.30 17.33 -18.95
N TRP A 383 -25.45 17.92 -18.64
CA TRP A 383 -26.62 17.21 -18.13
C TRP A 383 -27.10 16.14 -19.11
N TRP A 384 -27.23 16.49 -20.40
CA TRP A 384 -27.61 15.54 -21.44
C TRP A 384 -26.63 14.35 -21.52
N GLY A 385 -25.32 14.62 -21.46
CA GLY A 385 -24.29 13.58 -21.43
C GLY A 385 -24.42 12.66 -20.22
N LEU A 386 -24.69 13.24 -19.05
CA LEU A 386 -24.76 12.52 -17.77
C LEU A 386 -25.98 11.62 -17.72
N GLN A 387 -27.13 12.14 -18.18
CA GLN A 387 -28.39 11.42 -18.27
C GLN A 387 -28.25 10.17 -19.15
N ASN A 388 -27.62 10.29 -20.33
CA ASN A 388 -27.47 9.18 -21.26
C ASN A 388 -26.37 8.18 -20.84
N LEU A 389 -25.25 8.65 -20.26
CA LEU A 389 -24.24 7.74 -19.72
C LEU A 389 -24.74 6.90 -18.54
N SER A 390 -25.62 7.47 -17.70
CA SER A 390 -26.14 6.78 -16.52
C SER A 390 -27.02 5.58 -16.86
N SER A 391 -27.48 5.46 -18.11
CA SER A 391 -28.46 4.47 -18.58
C SER A 391 -29.84 4.51 -17.88
N LEU A 392 -29.96 5.17 -16.71
CA LEU A 392 -31.18 5.27 -15.91
C LEU A 392 -32.16 6.35 -16.41
N GLY A 393 -31.67 7.34 -17.15
CA GLY A 393 -32.48 8.43 -17.71
C GLY A 393 -32.49 8.48 -19.24
N GLN A 394 -32.06 7.42 -19.92
CA GLN A 394 -31.84 7.44 -21.36
C GLN A 394 -33.18 7.46 -22.13
N ASN A 395 -33.41 8.55 -22.88
CA ASN A 395 -34.61 8.75 -23.70
C ASN A 395 -34.22 9.16 -25.13
N LEU A 396 -33.28 8.42 -25.73
CA LEU A 396 -32.81 8.70 -27.10
C LEU A 396 -33.84 8.24 -28.12
N VAL A 397 -34.43 9.18 -28.86
CA VAL A 397 -35.29 8.91 -30.01
C VAL A 397 -34.52 9.27 -31.28
N ALA A 398 -33.86 8.28 -31.88
CA ALA A 398 -33.03 8.49 -33.06
C ALA A 398 -33.86 8.55 -34.36
N SER A 399 -33.43 9.38 -35.32
CA SER A 399 -33.97 9.37 -36.67
C SER A 399 -33.44 8.19 -37.50
N THR A 400 -33.85 8.08 -38.77
CA THR A 400 -33.34 7.07 -39.71
C THR A 400 -31.91 7.36 -40.22
N TYR A 401 -31.28 8.45 -39.79
CA TYR A 401 -29.95 8.84 -40.20
C TYR A 401 -28.87 7.92 -39.61
N VAL A 402 -28.10 7.26 -40.47
CA VAL A 402 -27.13 6.22 -40.08
C VAL A 402 -26.12 6.71 -39.04
N TRP A 403 -25.53 7.91 -39.22
CA TRP A 403 -24.51 8.41 -38.31
C TRP A 403 -25.07 8.80 -36.93
N GLU A 404 -26.32 9.25 -36.86
CA GLU A 404 -27.02 9.49 -35.59
C GLU A 404 -27.27 8.19 -34.85
N VAL A 405 -27.76 7.16 -35.56
CA VAL A 405 -27.98 5.83 -34.98
C VAL A 405 -26.67 5.23 -34.46
N LEU A 406 -25.58 5.34 -35.22
CA LEU A 406 -24.25 4.90 -34.79
C LEU A 406 -23.77 5.65 -33.54
N TYR A 407 -23.97 6.97 -33.48
CA TYR A 407 -23.63 7.77 -32.31
C TYR A 407 -24.47 7.39 -31.08
N ALA A 408 -25.78 7.18 -31.26
CA ALA A 408 -26.67 6.73 -30.18
C ALA A 408 -26.25 5.35 -29.65
N ILE A 409 -25.96 4.39 -30.54
CA ILE A 409 -25.44 3.06 -30.16
C ILE A 409 -24.13 3.20 -29.37
N PHE A 410 -23.21 4.05 -29.84
CA PHE A 410 -21.96 4.32 -29.15
C PHE A 410 -22.18 4.88 -27.73
N VAL A 411 -23.07 5.85 -27.57
CA VAL A 411 -23.42 6.42 -26.25
C VAL A 411 -24.04 5.36 -25.34
N CYS A 412 -24.96 4.52 -25.84
CA CYS A 412 -25.54 3.41 -25.06
C CYS A 412 -24.47 2.44 -24.56
N VAL A 413 -23.61 1.94 -25.45
CA VAL A 413 -22.58 0.95 -25.10
C VAL A 413 -21.55 1.55 -24.15
N LEU A 414 -21.10 2.77 -24.43
CA LEU A 414 -20.15 3.47 -23.57
C LEU A 414 -20.75 3.76 -22.19
N GLY A 415 -22.01 4.18 -22.12
CA GLY A 415 -22.74 4.40 -20.87
C GLY A 415 -22.81 3.15 -20.00
N LEU A 416 -23.25 2.02 -20.59
CA LEU A 416 -23.32 0.74 -19.89
C LEU A 416 -21.96 0.30 -19.32
N VAL A 417 -20.90 0.38 -20.13
CA VAL A 417 -19.54 -0.01 -19.70
C VAL A 417 -19.01 0.92 -18.61
N LEU A 418 -19.09 2.24 -18.81
CA LEU A 418 -18.56 3.20 -17.85
C LEU A 418 -19.33 3.20 -16.53
N PHE A 419 -20.65 3.04 -16.56
CA PHE A 419 -21.46 2.96 -15.35
C PHE A 419 -21.20 1.66 -14.57
N ALA A 420 -21.06 0.52 -15.26
CA ALA A 420 -20.65 -0.73 -14.62
C ALA A 420 -19.25 -0.64 -13.98
N LEU A 421 -18.29 -0.03 -14.67
CA LEU A 421 -16.94 0.22 -14.13
C LEU A 421 -16.96 1.16 -12.93
N LEU A 422 -17.81 2.19 -12.95
CA LEU A 422 -17.99 3.10 -11.82
C LEU A 422 -18.46 2.32 -10.59
N ILE A 423 -19.55 1.55 -10.71
CA ILE A 423 -20.11 0.75 -9.61
C ILE A 423 -19.08 -0.29 -9.10
N GLY A 424 -18.46 -1.05 -10.00
CA GLY A 424 -17.50 -2.10 -9.63
C GLY A 424 -16.27 -1.55 -8.89
N ASN A 425 -15.73 -0.43 -9.36
CA ASN A 425 -14.60 0.22 -8.69
C ASN A 425 -15.02 0.86 -7.36
N MET A 426 -16.18 1.53 -7.29
CA MET A 426 -16.70 2.07 -6.03
C MET A 426 -16.89 0.98 -4.98
N GLN A 427 -17.46 -0.17 -5.38
CA GLN A 427 -17.65 -1.30 -4.49
C GLN A 427 -16.31 -1.82 -3.95
N THR A 428 -15.29 -1.94 -4.79
CA THR A 428 -13.96 -2.41 -4.39
C THR A 428 -13.32 -1.46 -3.36
N TYR A 429 -13.41 -0.14 -3.55
CA TYR A 429 -12.88 0.85 -2.61
C TYR A 429 -13.64 0.89 -1.27
N LEU A 430 -14.97 0.74 -1.30
CA LEU A 430 -15.76 0.65 -0.07
C LEU A 430 -15.47 -0.65 0.68
N GLN A 431 -15.32 -1.77 -0.04
CA GLN A 431 -15.03 -3.08 0.55
C GLN A 431 -13.64 -3.14 1.19
N SER A 432 -12.61 -2.53 0.61
CA SER A 432 -11.25 -2.56 1.19
C SER A 432 -11.17 -2.00 2.60
N THR A 433 -12.03 -1.03 2.94
CA THR A 433 -12.12 -0.46 4.29
C THR A 433 -12.87 -1.39 5.27
N THR A 434 -13.81 -2.18 4.76
CA THR A 434 -14.67 -3.04 5.59
C THR A 434 -14.13 -4.46 5.76
N VAL A 435 -13.10 -4.89 5.00
CA VAL A 435 -12.55 -6.27 5.06
C VAL A 435 -12.26 -6.71 6.49
N ARG A 436 -11.52 -5.92 7.27
CA ARG A 436 -11.10 -6.30 8.62
C ARG A 436 -12.29 -6.42 9.59
N VAL A 437 -13.27 -5.53 9.45
CA VAL A 437 -14.50 -5.54 10.27
C VAL A 437 -15.38 -6.72 9.87
N GLU A 438 -15.49 -7.01 8.58
CA GLU A 438 -16.32 -8.11 8.10
C GLU A 438 -15.67 -9.47 8.40
N GLU A 439 -14.33 -9.58 8.33
CA GLU A 439 -13.60 -10.78 8.76
C GLU A 439 -13.86 -11.08 10.25
N MET A 440 -13.80 -10.06 11.11
CA MET A 440 -14.18 -10.19 12.52
C MET A 440 -15.64 -10.64 12.68
N ARG A 441 -16.57 -10.03 11.94
CA ARG A 441 -18.00 -10.36 12.00
C ARG A 441 -18.26 -11.79 11.54
N MET A 442 -17.57 -12.25 10.50
CA MET A 442 -17.64 -13.63 10.01
C MET A 442 -17.14 -14.60 11.07
N LYS A 443 -15.91 -14.41 11.58
CA LYS A 443 -15.33 -15.25 12.65
C LYS A 443 -16.24 -15.32 13.89
N ARG A 444 -16.85 -14.20 14.28
CA ARG A 444 -17.81 -14.17 15.40
C ARG A 444 -19.08 -14.96 15.10
N ARG A 445 -19.67 -14.81 13.90
CA ARG A 445 -20.86 -15.59 13.49
C ARG A 445 -20.57 -17.08 13.49
N ASP A 446 -19.43 -17.48 12.93
CA ASP A 446 -19.00 -18.88 12.86
C ASP A 446 -18.79 -19.48 14.26
N SER A 447 -18.16 -18.73 15.17
CA SER A 447 -17.97 -19.13 16.58
C SER A 447 -19.32 -19.29 17.29
N GLU A 448 -20.25 -18.34 17.17
CA GLU A 448 -21.59 -18.44 17.76
C GLU A 448 -22.39 -19.63 17.22
N GLN A 449 -22.31 -19.88 15.91
CA GLN A 449 -22.96 -21.02 15.29
C GLN A 449 -22.34 -22.34 15.77
N TRP A 450 -21.02 -22.41 15.91
CA TRP A 450 -20.34 -23.57 16.46
C TRP A 450 -20.73 -23.82 17.93
N MET A 451 -20.77 -22.76 18.75
CA MET A 451 -21.16 -22.84 20.17
C MET A 451 -22.63 -23.26 20.35
N SER A 452 -23.51 -22.80 19.46
CA SER A 452 -24.93 -23.16 19.49
C SER A 452 -25.16 -24.61 19.06
N HIS A 453 -24.49 -25.06 17.98
CA HIS A 453 -24.55 -26.43 17.49
C HIS A 453 -24.07 -27.43 18.55
N ARG A 454 -23.04 -27.07 19.32
CA ARG A 454 -22.50 -27.90 20.41
C ARG A 454 -23.26 -27.80 21.72
N LEU A 455 -24.34 -27.01 21.79
CA LEU A 455 -25.18 -26.82 22.98
C LEU A 455 -24.37 -26.41 24.22
N LEU A 456 -23.36 -25.56 24.04
CA LEU A 456 -22.52 -25.11 25.16
C LEU A 456 -23.37 -24.32 26.19
N PRO A 457 -23.09 -24.44 27.51
CA PRO A 457 -23.75 -23.63 28.52
C PRO A 457 -23.47 -22.13 28.34
N GLU A 458 -24.42 -21.26 28.68
CA GLU A 458 -24.28 -19.81 28.48
C GLU A 458 -23.08 -19.22 29.23
N SER A 459 -22.78 -19.73 30.42
CA SER A 459 -21.59 -19.32 31.18
C SER A 459 -20.26 -19.62 30.47
N LEU A 460 -20.21 -20.67 29.66
CA LEU A 460 -19.03 -20.98 28.84
C LEU A 460 -19.01 -20.13 27.57
N ARG A 461 -20.17 -19.91 26.94
CA ARG A 461 -20.30 -19.01 25.77
C ARG A 461 -19.86 -17.60 26.10
N ASP A 462 -20.28 -17.06 27.24
CA ASP A 462 -19.88 -15.72 27.69
C ASP A 462 -18.39 -15.62 27.99
N ARG A 463 -17.75 -16.72 28.43
CA ARG A 463 -16.29 -16.77 28.60
C ARG A 463 -15.57 -16.79 27.26
N ILE A 464 -16.07 -17.56 26.29
CA ILE A 464 -15.52 -17.60 24.92
C ILE A 464 -15.67 -16.23 24.25
N ARG A 465 -16.85 -15.60 24.30
CA ARG A 465 -17.10 -14.26 23.78
C ARG A 465 -16.14 -13.22 24.35
N ARG A 466 -15.93 -13.23 25.68
CA ARG A 466 -14.99 -12.31 26.34
C ARG A 466 -13.55 -12.57 25.89
N HIS A 467 -13.15 -13.84 25.77
CA HIS A 467 -11.81 -14.18 25.28
C HIS A 467 -11.59 -13.71 23.84
N GLU A 468 -12.54 -13.95 22.94
CA GLU A 468 -12.46 -13.49 21.55
C GLU A 468 -12.43 -11.96 21.45
N GLN A 469 -13.24 -11.26 22.25
CA GLN A 469 -13.23 -9.79 22.31
C GLN A 469 -11.89 -9.25 22.78
N TYR A 470 -11.34 -9.81 23.86
CA TYR A 470 -10.04 -9.40 24.39
C TYR A 470 -8.92 -9.68 23.39
N ARG A 471 -8.87 -10.89 22.81
CA ARG A 471 -7.91 -11.24 21.77
C ARG A 471 -7.98 -10.28 20.58
N TRP A 472 -9.19 -9.89 20.17
CA TRP A 472 -9.36 -8.92 19.09
C TRP A 472 -8.86 -7.53 19.47
N GLN A 473 -9.11 -7.05 20.68
CA GLN A 473 -8.63 -5.74 21.12
C GLN A 473 -7.09 -5.68 21.15
N GLU A 474 -6.43 -6.75 21.61
CA GLU A 474 -4.97 -6.78 21.74
C GLU A 474 -4.27 -7.03 20.39
N THR A 475 -4.69 -8.06 19.65
CA THR A 475 -4.02 -8.46 18.39
C THR A 475 -4.57 -7.74 17.16
N SER A 476 -5.70 -7.03 17.30
CA SER A 476 -6.48 -6.48 16.19
C SER A 476 -6.83 -7.55 15.12
N GLY A 477 -6.86 -8.83 15.48
CA GLY A 477 -7.14 -9.94 14.56
C GLY A 477 -5.95 -10.46 13.75
N VAL A 478 -4.74 -9.98 14.04
CA VAL A 478 -3.52 -10.51 13.42
C VAL A 478 -3.14 -11.81 14.11
N ASP A 479 -2.96 -12.87 13.32
CA ASP A 479 -2.39 -14.11 13.85
C ASP A 479 -0.87 -14.01 13.94
N GLU A 480 -0.38 -13.71 15.15
CA GLU A 480 1.04 -13.47 15.44
C GLU A 480 1.95 -14.62 14.97
N GLU A 481 1.51 -15.87 15.13
CA GLU A 481 2.32 -17.03 14.75
C GLU A 481 2.46 -17.12 13.22
N SER A 482 1.38 -16.92 12.46
CA SER A 482 1.44 -16.87 10.99
C SER A 482 2.33 -15.72 10.49
N LEU A 483 2.26 -14.55 11.13
CA LEU A 483 3.08 -13.39 10.80
C LEU A 483 4.56 -13.70 10.99
N LEU A 484 4.91 -14.31 12.12
CA LEU A 484 6.28 -14.71 12.44
C LEU A 484 6.79 -15.81 11.50
N GLN A 485 5.94 -16.75 11.06
CA GLN A 485 6.32 -17.81 10.13
C GLN A 485 6.63 -17.30 8.71
N ASN A 486 6.03 -16.19 8.30
CA ASN A 486 6.31 -15.56 7.01
C ASN A 486 7.66 -14.81 6.99
N LEU A 487 8.28 -14.58 8.15
CA LEU A 487 9.57 -13.92 8.24
C LEU A 487 10.74 -14.91 8.02
N PRO A 488 11.85 -14.46 7.40
CA PRO A 488 13.11 -15.20 7.42
C PRO A 488 13.53 -15.59 8.83
N LYS A 489 14.17 -16.75 8.97
CA LYS A 489 14.55 -17.33 10.29
C LYS A 489 15.32 -16.35 11.17
N ASP A 490 16.21 -15.56 10.58
CA ASP A 490 17.06 -14.62 11.31
C ASP A 490 16.23 -13.49 11.96
N LEU A 491 15.34 -12.87 11.19
CA LEU A 491 14.44 -11.82 11.68
C LEU A 491 13.45 -12.36 12.70
N ARG A 492 12.88 -13.54 12.45
CA ARG A 492 11.96 -14.19 13.39
C ARG A 492 12.63 -14.40 14.76
N ARG A 493 13.87 -14.90 14.76
CA ARG A 493 14.65 -15.13 15.99
C ARG A 493 14.96 -13.81 16.71
N GLU A 494 15.33 -12.76 15.98
CA GLU A 494 15.60 -11.44 16.56
C GLU A 494 14.36 -10.83 17.24
N VAL A 495 13.20 -10.90 16.57
CA VAL A 495 11.91 -10.43 17.12
C VAL A 495 11.54 -11.23 18.37
N LYS A 496 11.58 -12.56 18.31
CA LYS A 496 11.29 -13.41 19.47
C LYS A 496 12.24 -13.05 20.62
N ARG A 497 13.55 -13.04 20.39
CA ARG A 497 14.56 -12.69 21.40
C ARG A 497 14.28 -11.32 22.05
N HIS A 498 13.89 -10.31 21.28
CA HIS A 498 13.57 -8.99 21.82
C HIS A 498 12.38 -9.03 22.79
N LEU A 499 11.35 -9.82 22.49
CA LEU A 499 10.13 -9.93 23.30
C LEU A 499 10.33 -10.75 24.58
N CYS A 500 11.03 -11.89 24.50
CA CYS A 500 11.11 -12.85 25.61
C CYS A 500 12.36 -12.78 26.49
N LEU A 501 13.49 -12.27 26.00
CA LEU A 501 14.77 -12.41 26.70
C LEU A 501 14.74 -11.81 28.11
N ALA A 502 14.08 -10.66 28.27
CA ALA A 502 13.94 -10.00 29.57
C ALA A 502 13.13 -10.82 30.57
N LEU A 503 12.12 -11.57 30.11
CA LEU A 503 11.32 -12.46 30.95
C LEU A 503 12.10 -13.69 31.37
N LEU A 504 12.75 -14.37 30.42
CA LEU A 504 13.51 -15.59 30.72
C LEU A 504 14.65 -15.31 31.70
N LYS A 505 15.36 -14.17 31.57
CA LYS A 505 16.44 -13.79 32.48
C LYS A 505 16.00 -13.56 33.93
N ARG A 506 14.71 -13.38 34.21
CA ARG A 506 14.21 -13.30 35.60
C ARG A 506 14.24 -14.65 36.32
N VAL A 507 14.24 -15.76 35.58
CA VAL A 507 14.46 -17.09 36.15
C VAL A 507 15.95 -17.24 36.40
N ALA A 508 16.34 -17.23 37.67
CA ALA A 508 17.75 -17.27 38.08
C ALA A 508 18.54 -18.50 37.59
N ILE A 509 17.85 -19.59 37.19
CA ILE A 509 18.48 -20.74 36.54
C ILE A 509 18.84 -20.41 35.08
N PHE A 510 17.94 -19.74 34.36
CA PHE A 510 18.11 -19.36 32.95
C PHE A 510 19.11 -18.22 32.78
N GLU A 511 19.18 -17.28 33.72
CA GLU A 511 20.19 -16.20 33.71
C GLU A 511 21.63 -16.73 33.64
N LYS A 512 21.87 -17.92 34.20
CA LYS A 512 23.19 -18.57 34.27
C LYS A 512 23.45 -19.54 33.11
N MET A 513 22.52 -19.66 32.18
CA MET A 513 22.66 -20.50 31.00
C MET A 513 23.42 -19.76 29.89
N ASP A 514 23.96 -20.53 28.95
CA ASP A 514 24.62 -19.97 27.78
C ASP A 514 23.62 -19.22 26.87
N ASP A 515 24.07 -18.18 26.19
CA ASP A 515 23.22 -17.34 25.34
C ASP A 515 22.58 -18.15 24.19
N GLN A 516 23.25 -19.19 23.70
CA GLN A 516 22.69 -20.10 22.68
C GLN A 516 21.47 -20.87 23.20
N LEU A 517 21.50 -21.25 24.47
CA LEU A 517 20.40 -21.97 25.12
C LEU A 517 19.21 -21.04 25.35
N MET A 518 19.49 -19.81 25.78
CA MET A 518 18.49 -18.76 25.94
C MET A 518 17.77 -18.45 24.63
N ASP A 519 18.51 -18.40 23.52
CA ASP A 519 17.93 -18.22 22.20
C ASP A 519 17.02 -19.37 21.79
N ALA A 520 17.46 -20.62 22.02
CA ALA A 520 16.63 -21.79 21.75
C ALA A 520 15.34 -21.78 22.57
N MET A 521 15.40 -21.39 23.86
CA MET A 521 14.20 -21.22 24.69
C MET A 521 13.29 -20.11 24.15
N CYS A 522 13.87 -18.98 23.73
CA CYS A 522 13.12 -17.87 23.14
C CYS A 522 12.39 -18.27 21.84
N ASP A 523 12.99 -19.15 21.03
CA ASP A 523 12.34 -19.68 19.82
C ASP A 523 11.15 -20.60 20.13
N CYS A 524 11.20 -21.34 21.24
CA CYS A 524 10.14 -22.24 21.71
C CYS A 524 8.96 -21.53 22.38
N LEU A 525 9.11 -20.29 22.83
CA LEU A 525 8.04 -19.57 23.50
C LEU A 525 6.90 -19.24 22.53
N LYS A 526 5.67 -19.44 23.03
CA LYS A 526 4.42 -19.12 22.34
C LYS A 526 3.64 -18.04 23.11
N PRO A 527 3.04 -17.05 22.45
CA PRO A 527 2.21 -16.06 23.11
C PRO A 527 0.93 -16.71 23.67
N ALA A 528 0.45 -16.23 24.82
CA ALA A 528 -0.81 -16.65 25.43
C ALA A 528 -1.56 -15.48 26.07
N LEU A 529 -2.89 -15.55 25.97
CA LEU A 529 -3.82 -14.55 26.47
C LEU A 529 -4.88 -15.22 27.35
N TYR A 530 -4.99 -14.76 28.59
CA TYR A 530 -5.96 -15.25 29.57
C TYR A 530 -6.91 -14.15 29.99
N THR A 531 -8.21 -14.44 30.04
CA THR A 531 -9.23 -13.49 30.50
C THR A 531 -9.31 -13.45 32.02
N GLU A 532 -9.94 -12.41 32.56
CA GLU A 532 -10.30 -12.36 33.98
C GLU A 532 -11.06 -13.61 34.43
N GLU A 533 -10.83 -14.02 35.68
CA GLU A 533 -11.44 -15.17 36.33
C GLU A 533 -11.07 -16.55 35.74
N SER A 534 -10.21 -16.58 34.72
CA SER A 534 -9.68 -17.82 34.17
C SER A 534 -8.79 -18.54 35.18
N ARG A 535 -8.96 -19.85 35.29
CA ARG A 535 -8.09 -20.72 36.08
C ARG A 535 -7.06 -21.30 35.13
N ILE A 536 -5.82 -20.88 35.32
CA ILE A 536 -4.70 -21.23 34.45
C ILE A 536 -4.14 -22.59 34.88
N ILE A 537 -3.79 -22.72 36.16
CA ILE A 537 -3.30 -23.97 36.76
C ILE A 537 -4.19 -24.30 37.95
N ARG A 538 -4.48 -25.58 38.19
CA ARG A 538 -5.15 -26.04 39.42
C ARG A 538 -4.23 -26.91 40.25
N GLU A 539 -4.34 -26.80 41.57
CA GLU A 539 -3.61 -27.67 42.48
C GLU A 539 -4.04 -29.13 42.25
N GLY A 540 -3.07 -30.03 42.08
CA GLY A 540 -3.32 -31.45 41.80
C GLY A 540 -3.33 -31.84 40.32
N ASP A 541 -3.43 -30.88 39.40
CA ASP A 541 -3.37 -31.15 37.96
C ASP A 541 -1.91 -31.29 37.49
N PRO A 542 -1.61 -32.08 36.45
CA PRO A 542 -0.29 -32.13 35.84
C PRO A 542 0.07 -30.77 35.23
N VAL A 543 1.29 -30.31 35.45
CA VAL A 543 1.83 -29.07 34.86
C VAL A 543 2.47 -29.43 33.52
N ASP A 544 1.85 -28.99 32.43
CA ASP A 544 2.31 -29.18 31.04
C ASP A 544 2.97 -27.94 30.46
N GLU A 545 2.77 -26.78 31.08
CA GLU A 545 3.30 -25.51 30.61
C GLU A 545 3.79 -24.58 31.72
N MET A 546 4.85 -23.83 31.41
CA MET A 546 5.40 -22.77 32.27
C MET A 546 5.05 -21.42 31.67
N ILE A 547 4.54 -20.50 32.48
CA ILE A 547 3.95 -19.24 31.99
C ILE A 547 4.74 -18.05 32.54
N PHE A 548 5.18 -17.18 31.65
CA PHE A 548 5.87 -15.93 31.93
C PHE A 548 4.90 -14.77 31.76
N ILE A 549 4.62 -14.05 32.83
CA ILE A 549 3.65 -12.97 32.82
C ILE A 549 4.31 -11.73 32.23
N MET A 550 3.79 -11.20 31.13
CA MET A 550 4.20 -9.89 30.61
C MET A 550 3.40 -8.78 31.32
N ARG A 551 2.08 -8.92 31.31
CA ARG A 551 1.12 -7.94 31.85
C ARG A 551 -0.03 -8.66 32.52
N GLY A 552 -0.64 -7.99 33.50
CA GLY A 552 -1.77 -8.51 34.27
C GLY A 552 -1.41 -8.96 35.68
N LYS A 553 -2.42 -9.47 36.39
CA LYS A 553 -2.31 -9.93 37.78
C LYS A 553 -2.91 -11.32 37.92
N LEU A 554 -2.13 -12.24 38.49
CA LEU A 554 -2.61 -13.57 38.86
C LEU A 554 -2.64 -13.71 40.38
N PHE A 555 -3.57 -14.53 40.86
CA PHE A 555 -3.69 -14.95 42.24
C PHE A 555 -3.32 -16.43 42.34
N SER A 556 -2.32 -16.72 43.16
CA SER A 556 -1.80 -18.07 43.40
C SER A 556 -2.21 -18.51 44.80
N VAL A 557 -2.85 -19.67 44.93
CA VAL A 557 -3.32 -20.22 46.21
C VAL A 557 -2.86 -21.66 46.35
N THR A 558 -2.36 -22.05 47.52
CA THR A 558 -2.06 -23.45 47.84
C THR A 558 -2.79 -23.89 49.11
N THR A 559 -3.39 -25.07 49.04
CA THR A 559 -4.09 -25.73 50.16
C THR A 559 -3.32 -26.93 50.70
N ASN A 560 -2.16 -27.25 50.11
CA ASN A 560 -1.30 -28.37 50.46
C ASN A 560 -2.09 -29.69 50.58
N GLY A 561 -2.87 -29.98 49.54
CA GLY A 561 -3.74 -31.16 49.48
C GLY A 561 -4.93 -31.10 50.45
N GLY A 562 -5.47 -29.91 50.73
CA GLY A 562 -6.66 -29.74 51.57
C GLY A 562 -6.42 -29.84 53.08
N ARG A 563 -5.19 -29.61 53.55
CA ARG A 563 -4.86 -29.70 54.98
C ARG A 563 -5.51 -28.54 55.76
N THR A 564 -6.34 -28.87 56.74
CA THR A 564 -7.04 -27.85 57.56
C THR A 564 -6.05 -26.93 58.29
N GLY A 565 -6.23 -25.62 58.13
CA GLY A 565 -5.36 -24.59 58.72
C GLY A 565 -4.11 -24.22 57.89
N PHE A 566 -3.96 -24.74 56.67
CA PHE A 566 -2.91 -24.35 55.74
C PHE A 566 -3.52 -23.65 54.51
N PHE A 567 -3.39 -22.33 54.46
CA PHE A 567 -3.79 -21.52 53.31
C PHE A 567 -2.69 -20.49 53.07
N ASN A 568 -1.99 -20.60 51.95
CA ASN A 568 -1.02 -19.61 51.52
C ASN A 568 -1.46 -19.04 50.18
N SER A 569 -1.45 -17.73 50.07
CA SER A 569 -1.86 -17.02 48.87
C SER A 569 -0.85 -15.96 48.50
N ASP A 570 -0.61 -15.80 47.21
CA ASP A 570 0.35 -14.86 46.65
C ASP A 570 -0.21 -14.18 45.40
N TYR A 571 0.29 -13.00 45.07
CA TYR A 571 -0.12 -12.24 43.89
C TYR A 571 1.05 -12.13 42.92
N LEU A 572 0.91 -12.73 41.74
CA LEU A 572 1.90 -12.66 40.67
C LEU A 572 1.57 -11.49 39.74
N LYS A 573 2.60 -10.74 39.33
CA LYS A 573 2.50 -9.55 38.48
C LYS A 573 3.42 -9.67 37.27
N GLY A 574 3.47 -8.61 36.45
CA GLY A 574 4.36 -8.49 35.30
C GLY A 574 5.83 -8.85 35.62
N GLY A 575 6.31 -9.85 34.92
CA GLY A 575 7.62 -10.48 35.00
C GLY A 575 7.79 -11.51 36.12
N ASP A 576 6.73 -11.91 36.79
CA ASP A 576 6.71 -13.16 37.55
C ASP A 576 6.37 -14.34 36.62
N PHE A 577 6.49 -15.57 37.12
CA PHE A 577 6.18 -16.77 36.37
C PHE A 577 5.51 -17.85 37.25
N CYS A 578 4.86 -18.82 36.61
CA CYS A 578 4.32 -20.01 37.27
C CYS A 578 4.61 -21.28 36.45
N GLY A 579 4.45 -22.46 37.08
CA GLY A 579 4.86 -23.75 36.51
C GLY A 579 6.33 -24.10 36.74
N GLU A 580 6.93 -23.55 37.81
CA GLU A 580 8.34 -23.79 38.18
C GLU A 580 8.66 -25.26 38.48
N GLU A 581 7.65 -26.08 38.77
CA GLU A 581 7.76 -27.53 38.94
C GLU A 581 8.38 -28.19 37.70
N LEU A 582 8.09 -27.68 36.50
CA LEU A 582 8.65 -28.17 35.24
C LEU A 582 10.16 -27.96 35.13
N LEU A 583 10.73 -26.92 35.74
CA LEU A 583 12.17 -26.67 35.72
C LEU A 583 12.94 -27.83 36.36
N THR A 584 12.47 -28.29 37.51
CA THR A 584 13.12 -29.41 38.20
C THR A 584 12.98 -30.73 37.47
N TRP A 585 11.83 -30.95 36.83
CA TRP A 585 11.56 -32.15 36.05
C TRP A 585 12.38 -32.19 34.75
N ALA A 586 12.41 -31.10 33.98
CA ALA A 586 13.11 -31.05 32.70
C ALA A 586 14.64 -31.14 32.84
N LEU A 587 15.18 -30.63 33.95
CA LEU A 587 16.61 -30.65 34.24
C LEU A 587 17.08 -31.98 34.86
N ASP A 588 16.18 -32.85 35.31
CA ASP A 588 16.53 -34.18 35.83
C ASP A 588 16.65 -35.19 34.67
N PRO A 589 17.86 -35.72 34.39
CA PRO A 589 18.08 -36.69 33.31
C PRO A 589 17.36 -38.02 33.52
N HIS A 590 16.98 -38.36 34.76
CA HIS A 590 16.20 -39.56 35.09
C HIS A 590 14.72 -39.27 35.33
N SER A 591 14.24 -38.07 34.98
CA SER A 591 12.83 -37.72 35.10
C SER A 591 11.94 -38.69 34.32
N SER A 592 10.90 -39.20 35.00
CA SER A 592 9.88 -40.03 34.38
C SER A 592 9.18 -39.28 33.23
N SER A 593 8.56 -40.04 32.33
CA SER A 593 7.71 -39.48 31.26
C SER A 593 6.47 -38.76 31.80
N SER A 594 6.10 -38.97 33.06
CA SER A 594 4.98 -38.30 33.72
C SER A 594 5.32 -36.86 34.09
N LEU A 595 4.40 -35.94 33.80
CA LEU A 595 4.49 -34.53 34.18
C LEU A 595 4.41 -34.35 35.72
N PRO A 596 5.05 -33.30 36.27
CA PRO A 596 4.94 -32.99 37.69
C PRO A 596 3.54 -32.48 38.03
N ILE A 597 3.10 -32.72 39.27
CA ILE A 597 1.80 -32.28 39.77
C ILE A 597 1.91 -30.86 40.33
N SER A 598 0.95 -30.00 40.00
CA SER A 598 0.90 -28.63 40.50
C SER A 598 0.65 -28.56 42.00
N THR A 599 1.43 -27.71 42.68
CA THR A 599 1.30 -27.46 44.13
C THR A 599 0.32 -26.35 44.48
N ARG A 600 -0.18 -25.62 43.46
CA ARG A 600 -1.00 -24.42 43.63
C ARG A 600 -2.03 -24.24 42.54
N THR A 601 -3.12 -23.57 42.88
CA THR A 601 -4.12 -23.06 41.92
C THR A 601 -3.77 -21.62 41.57
N VAL A 602 -3.62 -21.33 40.27
CA VAL A 602 -3.34 -19.99 39.74
C VAL A 602 -4.54 -19.50 38.94
N LYS A 603 -5.07 -18.34 39.31
CA LYS A 603 -6.26 -17.73 38.71
C LYS A 603 -5.96 -16.30 38.27
N ALA A 604 -6.46 -15.90 37.10
CA ALA A 604 -6.35 -14.53 36.61
C ALA A 604 -7.32 -13.59 37.33
N LEU A 605 -6.80 -12.50 37.88
CA LEU A 605 -7.59 -11.39 38.47
C LEU A 605 -7.82 -10.23 37.51
N SER A 606 -7.03 -10.18 36.45
CA SER A 606 -7.20 -9.26 35.33
C SER A 606 -6.97 -10.03 34.04
N GLU A 607 -7.22 -9.39 32.91
CA GLU A 607 -6.68 -9.87 31.64
C GLU A 607 -5.15 -9.97 31.74
N VAL A 608 -4.60 -11.09 31.27
CA VAL A 608 -3.19 -11.45 31.41
C VAL A 608 -2.63 -11.80 30.05
N GLU A 609 -1.53 -11.14 29.72
CA GLU A 609 -0.72 -11.39 28.54
C GLU A 609 0.59 -12.01 29.00
N GLY A 610 1.03 -13.07 28.34
CA GLY A 610 2.27 -13.75 28.69
C GLY A 610 2.78 -14.65 27.59
N PHE A 611 3.92 -15.26 27.87
CA PHE A 611 4.49 -16.30 27.03
C PHE A 611 4.47 -17.64 27.75
N VAL A 612 4.31 -18.70 26.99
CA VAL A 612 4.20 -20.07 27.47
C VAL A 612 5.35 -20.89 26.90
N LEU A 613 6.00 -21.64 27.78
CA LEU A 613 7.00 -22.65 27.43
C LEU A 613 6.42 -24.02 27.75
N GLN A 614 6.23 -24.85 26.72
CA GLN A 614 5.69 -26.19 26.90
C GLN A 614 6.73 -27.13 27.53
N ALA A 615 6.25 -28.12 28.29
CA ALA A 615 7.10 -29.10 28.97
C ALA A 615 8.00 -29.86 27.98
N ASP A 616 7.46 -30.26 26.82
CA ASP A 616 8.20 -30.99 25.79
C ASP A 616 9.32 -30.15 25.19
N ASP A 617 9.04 -28.88 24.89
CA ASP A 617 10.04 -27.93 24.39
C ASP A 617 11.13 -27.67 25.42
N LEU A 618 10.76 -27.47 26.68
CA LEU A 618 11.72 -27.28 27.78
C LEU A 618 12.60 -28.53 27.98
N LYS A 619 12.03 -29.73 27.92
CA LYS A 619 12.78 -30.99 28.04
C LYS A 619 13.67 -31.25 26.83
N PHE A 620 13.21 -30.94 25.62
CA PHE A 620 14.02 -30.99 24.41
C PHE A 620 15.23 -30.07 24.53
N VAL A 621 15.02 -28.81 24.92
CA VAL A 621 16.08 -27.83 25.10
C VAL A 621 17.04 -28.23 26.23
N ALA A 622 16.52 -28.72 27.36
CA ALA A 622 17.36 -29.21 28.47
C ALA A 622 18.20 -30.44 28.08
N THR A 623 17.70 -31.32 27.22
CA THR A 623 18.42 -32.53 26.77
C THR A 623 19.49 -32.24 25.71
N GLN A 624 19.24 -31.33 24.77
CA GLN A 624 20.21 -30.95 23.73
C GLN A 624 21.43 -30.23 24.32
N PHE A 625 21.22 -29.42 25.34
CA PHE A 625 22.27 -28.58 25.92
C PHE A 625 22.77 -29.10 27.27
N ARG A 626 22.86 -30.43 27.42
CA ARG A 626 23.39 -31.13 28.62
C ARG A 626 24.80 -30.71 29.06
N ARG A 627 25.52 -29.91 28.27
CA ARG A 627 26.75 -29.18 28.67
C ARG A 627 26.54 -28.07 29.72
N LEU A 628 25.39 -28.04 30.40
CA LEU A 628 25.08 -27.24 31.60
C LEU A 628 25.97 -27.56 32.84
N HIS A 629 27.11 -28.23 32.66
CA HIS A 629 27.98 -28.80 33.71
C HIS A 629 28.68 -27.79 34.62
N SER A 630 28.34 -26.51 34.57
CA SER A 630 28.90 -25.52 35.50
C SER A 630 28.54 -25.90 36.93
N LYS A 631 29.55 -25.90 37.81
CA LYS A 631 29.32 -26.02 39.27
C LYS A 631 28.28 -25.01 39.75
N GLN A 632 28.23 -23.82 39.12
CA GLN A 632 27.26 -22.77 39.43
C GLN A 632 25.81 -23.18 39.13
N LEU A 633 25.57 -23.93 38.04
CA LEU A 633 24.23 -24.43 37.70
C LEU A 633 23.78 -25.52 38.67
N ARG A 634 24.68 -26.41 39.10
CA ARG A 634 24.37 -27.40 40.16
C ARG A 634 24.00 -26.72 41.49
N HIS A 635 24.73 -25.65 41.84
CA HIS A 635 24.39 -24.84 43.01
C HIS A 635 23.05 -24.12 42.85
N ALA A 636 22.79 -23.53 41.68
CA ALA A 636 21.50 -22.91 41.38
C ALA A 636 20.36 -23.95 41.47
N PHE A 637 20.51 -25.11 40.84
CA PHE A 637 19.52 -26.19 40.92
C PHE A 637 19.24 -26.62 42.36
N ARG A 638 20.28 -26.87 43.18
CA ARG A 638 20.10 -27.18 44.61
C ARG A 638 19.41 -26.05 45.38
N LEU A 639 19.73 -24.80 45.05
CA LEU A 639 19.18 -23.62 45.71
C LEU A 639 17.73 -23.37 45.30
N TYR A 640 17.32 -23.65 44.07
CA TYR A 640 15.99 -23.34 43.53
C TYR A 640 15.04 -24.55 43.50
N SER A 641 15.55 -25.78 43.55
CA SER A 641 14.73 -26.99 43.63
C SER A 641 13.96 -27.06 44.95
N GLN A 642 12.63 -27.19 44.84
CA GLN A 642 11.72 -27.36 45.99
C GLN A 642 12.08 -28.58 46.84
N GLN A 643 12.46 -29.69 46.20
CA GLN A 643 12.84 -30.92 46.89
C GLN A 643 14.09 -30.71 47.77
N TRP A 644 15.12 -30.05 47.23
CA TRP A 644 16.35 -29.73 47.97
C TRP A 644 16.11 -28.71 49.09
N ARG A 645 15.31 -27.67 48.84
CA ARG A 645 14.92 -26.69 49.89
C ARG A 645 14.18 -27.36 51.04
N THR A 646 13.20 -28.21 50.72
CA THR A 646 12.39 -28.91 51.71
C THR A 646 13.23 -29.89 52.51
N TRP A 647 14.09 -30.66 51.82
CA TRP A 647 15.04 -31.55 52.48
C TRP A 647 15.99 -30.77 53.40
N ALA A 648 16.58 -29.67 52.93
CA ALA A 648 17.49 -28.84 53.73
C ALA A 648 16.78 -28.25 54.95
N ALA A 649 15.55 -27.74 54.79
CA ALA A 649 14.74 -27.22 55.89
C ALA A 649 14.44 -28.32 56.92
N CYS A 650 14.00 -29.51 56.48
CA CYS A 650 13.75 -30.64 57.37
C CYS A 650 15.04 -31.12 58.07
N PHE A 651 16.17 -31.15 57.36
CA PHE A 651 17.46 -31.52 57.90
C PHE A 651 17.93 -30.54 58.97
N ILE A 652 17.89 -29.23 58.69
CA ILE A 652 18.22 -28.16 59.65
C ILE A 652 17.28 -28.23 60.85
N GLN A 653 15.97 -28.40 60.64
CA GLN A 653 15.00 -28.56 61.73
C GLN A 653 15.31 -29.80 62.58
N ALA A 654 15.68 -30.93 61.96
CA ALA A 654 16.04 -32.14 62.68
C ALA A 654 17.34 -31.96 63.48
N ALA A 655 18.37 -31.33 62.88
CA ALA A 655 19.64 -31.02 63.51
C ALA A 655 19.46 -30.04 64.68
N TRP A 656 18.70 -28.96 64.50
CA TRP A 656 18.36 -28.01 65.56
C TRP A 656 17.60 -28.67 66.72
N ARG A 657 16.64 -29.56 66.40
CA ARG A 657 15.92 -30.34 67.41
C ARG A 657 16.84 -31.30 68.16
N ARG A 658 17.84 -31.90 67.49
CA ARG A 658 18.87 -32.74 68.15
C ARG A 658 19.76 -31.89 69.07
N HIS A 659 20.26 -30.75 68.60
CA HIS A 659 21.07 -29.83 69.39
C HIS A 659 20.31 -29.33 70.62
N SER A 660 19.06 -28.91 70.44
CA SER A 660 18.20 -28.45 71.54
C SER A 660 17.94 -29.54 72.59
N ARG A 661 17.83 -30.81 72.18
CA ARG A 661 17.73 -31.95 73.12
C ARG A 661 19.03 -32.13 73.90
N LYS A 662 20.17 -32.15 73.21
CA LYS A 662 21.49 -32.31 73.84
C LYS A 662 21.78 -31.18 74.85
N LYS A 663 21.50 -29.93 74.48
CA LYS A 663 21.65 -28.76 75.37
C LYS A 663 20.76 -28.83 76.61
N LEU A 664 19.54 -29.37 76.47
CA LEU A 664 18.64 -29.58 77.60
C LEU A 664 19.15 -30.69 78.53
N GLU A 665 19.66 -31.79 77.97
CA GLU A 665 20.26 -32.90 78.73
C GLU A 665 21.52 -32.46 79.48
N GLU A 666 22.40 -31.68 78.84
CA GLU A 666 23.58 -31.08 79.47
C GLU A 666 23.19 -30.14 80.61
N SER A 667 22.18 -29.28 80.43
CA SER A 667 21.67 -28.41 81.49
C SER A 667 21.06 -29.20 82.66
N LEU A 668 20.44 -30.35 82.40
CA LEU A 668 19.94 -31.24 83.44
C LEU A 668 21.09 -31.92 84.20
N ARG A 669 22.10 -32.43 83.49
CA ARG A 669 23.31 -33.02 84.09
C ARG A 669 24.10 -32.02 84.93
N GLU A 670 24.20 -30.76 84.50
CA GLU A 670 24.86 -29.70 85.27
C GLU A 670 24.09 -29.36 86.56
N LYS A 671 22.76 -29.37 86.50
CA LYS A 671 21.94 -29.20 87.71
C LYS A 671 22.05 -30.40 88.65
N GLU A 672 22.16 -31.61 88.11
CA GLU A 672 22.37 -32.84 88.87
C GLU A 672 23.75 -32.88 89.54
N SER A 673 24.82 -32.49 88.84
CA SER A 673 26.17 -32.40 89.42
C SER A 673 26.27 -31.31 90.50
N ARG A 674 25.62 -30.15 90.31
CA ARG A 674 25.50 -29.11 91.35
C ARG A 674 24.74 -29.62 92.58
N LEU A 675 23.71 -30.45 92.41
CA LEU A 675 22.98 -31.09 93.51
C LEU A 675 23.89 -32.09 94.25
N GLN A 676 24.61 -32.94 93.52
CA GLN A 676 25.56 -33.89 94.11
C GLN A 676 26.69 -33.18 94.87
N ALA A 677 27.25 -32.11 94.32
CA ALA A 677 28.27 -31.30 95.00
C ALA A 677 27.73 -30.63 96.28
N ALA A 678 26.48 -30.17 96.29
CA ALA A 678 25.83 -29.62 97.48
C ALA A 678 25.58 -30.68 98.56
N LEU A 679 25.28 -31.93 98.17
CA LEU A 679 25.12 -33.05 99.10
C LEU A 679 26.47 -33.48 99.71
N VAL A 680 27.55 -33.51 98.93
CA VAL A 680 28.90 -33.86 99.41
C VAL A 680 29.48 -32.79 100.34
N LYS A 681 29.18 -31.50 100.12
CA LYS A 681 29.62 -30.41 101.03
C LYS A 681 28.85 -30.36 102.37
N GLY A 682 27.79 -31.15 102.52
CA GLY A 682 26.89 -31.14 103.68
C GLY A 682 27.16 -32.22 104.74
N SER A 683 28.31 -32.92 104.70
CA SER A 683 28.59 -34.03 105.62
C SER A 683 29.17 -33.59 106.97
N SER A 684 28.46 -32.71 107.68
CA SER A 684 28.60 -32.56 109.14
C SER A 684 27.26 -32.17 109.76
N SER A 685 26.57 -33.19 110.29
CA SER A 685 25.46 -33.16 111.27
C SER A 685 24.43 -32.02 111.21
N SER A 686 23.50 -32.12 110.25
CA SER A 686 22.04 -31.90 110.35
C SER A 686 21.52 -31.60 108.94
N LEU A 687 20.37 -32.18 108.58
CA LEU A 687 19.80 -32.03 107.24
C LEU A 687 19.50 -30.54 106.97
N SER A 688 20.36 -29.88 106.18
CA SER A 688 20.18 -28.47 105.83
C SER A 688 18.86 -28.26 105.09
N LEU A 689 17.98 -27.43 105.65
CA LEU A 689 16.71 -27.00 105.03
C LEU A 689 16.94 -26.47 103.60
N GLY A 690 18.10 -25.86 103.34
CA GLY A 690 18.52 -25.38 102.02
C GLY A 690 18.74 -26.51 100.99
N ALA A 691 19.30 -27.65 101.40
CA ALA A 691 19.49 -28.80 100.53
C ALA A 691 18.15 -29.49 100.18
N ALA A 692 17.22 -29.58 101.15
CA ALA A 692 15.87 -30.11 100.94
C ALA A 692 15.02 -29.21 100.03
N ILE A 693 15.10 -27.88 100.18
CA ILE A 693 14.44 -26.91 99.30
C ILE A 693 15.04 -26.98 97.89
N TYR A 694 16.35 -27.14 97.75
CA TYR A 694 17.00 -27.32 96.44
C TYR A 694 16.62 -28.64 95.78
N ALA A 695 16.60 -29.75 96.53
CA ALA A 695 16.15 -31.05 96.02
C ALA A 695 14.68 -31.03 95.60
N SER A 696 13.81 -30.34 96.35
CA SER A 696 12.41 -30.11 95.99
C SER A 696 12.28 -29.25 94.72
N ARG A 697 13.01 -28.14 94.60
CA ARG A 697 13.05 -27.33 93.37
C ARG A 697 13.64 -28.07 92.18
N PHE A 698 14.64 -28.92 92.40
CA PHE A 698 15.23 -29.79 91.37
C PHE A 698 14.22 -30.84 90.93
N ALA A 699 13.57 -31.55 91.86
CA ALA A 699 12.53 -32.54 91.57
C ALA A 699 11.34 -31.91 90.84
N VAL A 700 10.89 -30.72 91.24
CA VAL A 700 9.82 -29.98 90.55
C VAL A 700 10.24 -29.58 89.14
N ASN A 701 11.47 -29.11 88.93
CA ASN A 701 11.97 -28.76 87.59
C ASN A 701 12.24 -29.99 86.72
N ALA A 702 12.71 -31.09 87.30
CA ALA A 702 12.92 -32.38 86.64
C ALA A 702 11.57 -33.02 86.26
N LEU A 703 10.57 -33.00 87.14
CA LEU A 703 9.19 -33.43 86.86
C LEU A 703 8.52 -32.54 85.82
N ARG A 704 8.77 -31.23 85.83
CA ARG A 704 8.25 -30.30 84.82
C ARG A 704 8.93 -30.52 83.46
N ALA A 705 10.22 -30.89 83.44
CA ALA A 705 10.93 -31.32 82.24
C ALA A 705 10.44 -32.69 81.75
N LEU A 706 10.20 -33.64 82.65
CA LEU A 706 9.64 -34.96 82.33
C LEU A 706 8.21 -34.87 81.82
N ARG A 707 7.32 -34.04 82.40
CA ARG A 707 5.97 -33.76 81.88
C ARG A 707 6.00 -33.12 80.48
N ARG A 708 6.93 -32.19 80.24
CA ARG A 708 7.17 -31.61 78.89
C ARG A 708 7.78 -32.62 77.92
N SER A 709 8.52 -33.62 78.40
CA SER A 709 9.17 -34.64 77.57
C SER A 709 8.28 -35.85 77.30
N GLY A 710 7.49 -36.34 78.26
CA GLY A 710 6.72 -37.59 78.17
C GLY A 710 5.57 -37.51 77.17
N THR A 711 4.85 -36.38 77.17
CA THR A 711 3.83 -36.07 76.14
C THR A 711 4.45 -35.81 74.75
N ARG A 712 5.74 -35.41 74.70
CA ARG A 712 6.49 -35.21 73.46
C ARG A 712 7.25 -36.46 72.99
N LYS A 713 7.58 -37.44 73.84
CA LYS A 713 8.41 -38.61 73.50
C LYS A 713 7.59 -39.65 72.73
N ALA A 714 6.39 -39.99 73.21
CA ALA A 714 5.45 -40.84 72.48
C ALA A 714 5.05 -40.22 71.13
N ARG A 715 4.70 -38.92 71.12
CA ARG A 715 4.34 -38.18 69.88
C ARG A 715 5.54 -37.84 68.97
N ARG A 716 6.80 -37.99 69.42
CA ARG A 716 8.02 -37.75 68.63
C ARG A 716 8.66 -39.02 68.12
N GLN A 717 8.61 -40.14 68.83
CA GLN A 717 9.22 -41.39 68.33
C GLN A 717 8.50 -41.84 67.05
N GLU A 718 7.18 -41.67 67.01
CA GLU A 718 6.33 -41.88 65.84
C GLU A 718 6.57 -40.83 64.72
N ARG A 719 6.96 -39.58 65.05
CA ARG A 719 7.29 -38.54 64.06
C ARG A 719 8.74 -38.54 63.59
N VAL A 720 9.69 -39.05 64.37
CA VAL A 720 11.14 -39.01 64.05
C VAL A 720 11.51 -40.13 63.08
N LEU A 721 10.83 -41.28 63.14
CA LEU A 721 10.93 -42.31 62.10
C LEU A 721 10.34 -41.85 60.76
N VAL A 722 9.39 -40.91 60.78
CA VAL A 722 8.74 -40.36 59.57
C VAL A 722 9.46 -39.15 58.96
N MET A 723 10.44 -38.55 59.64
CA MET A 723 11.06 -37.27 59.22
C MET A 723 12.47 -37.37 58.62
N MET A 724 12.95 -38.57 58.25
CA MET A 724 14.10 -38.67 57.35
C MET A 724 13.60 -38.68 55.91
N LEU A 725 13.28 -37.50 55.37
CA LEU A 725 13.18 -37.34 53.93
C LEU A 725 14.48 -37.85 53.31
N GLN A 726 14.36 -38.84 52.43
CA GLN A 726 15.48 -39.38 51.68
C GLN A 726 16.22 -38.22 51.00
N LYS A 727 17.55 -38.21 51.06
CA LYS A 727 18.36 -37.19 50.37
C LYS A 727 17.94 -37.23 48.89
N PRO A 728 17.48 -36.11 48.30
CA PRO A 728 17.16 -36.07 46.88
C PRO A 728 18.37 -36.57 46.08
N SER A 729 18.11 -37.33 45.02
CA SER A 729 19.15 -37.78 44.10
C SER A 729 19.97 -36.57 43.64
N GLU A 730 21.29 -36.74 43.62
CA GLU A 730 22.11 -35.74 42.96
C GLU A 730 21.79 -35.83 41.46
N PRO A 731 21.49 -34.69 40.80
CA PRO A 731 21.26 -34.72 39.38
C PRO A 731 22.55 -35.21 38.70
N ASP A 732 22.46 -36.39 38.09
CA ASP A 732 23.58 -37.04 37.44
C ASP A 732 23.74 -36.49 36.03
N PHE A 733 24.55 -35.45 35.91
CA PHE A 733 24.87 -34.84 34.63
C PHE A 733 26.04 -35.54 33.92
N THR A 734 26.36 -36.81 34.22
CA THR A 734 27.53 -37.50 33.65
C THR A 734 27.22 -38.56 32.58
N ALA A 735 25.96 -38.70 32.18
CA ALA A 735 25.49 -39.65 31.17
C ALA A 735 25.26 -39.04 29.78
#